data_AF-A0A9N9ZKC7-F1
#
_entry.id   AF-A0A9N9ZKC7-F1
#
_cell.length_a   1.000
_cell.length_b   1.000
_cell.length_c   1.000
_cell.angle_alpha   90.00
_cell.angle_beta   90.00
_cell.angle_gamma   90.00
#
_symmetry.space_group_name_H-M   'P 1'
#
loop_
_entity.id
_entity.type
_entity.pdbx_description
1 polymer ?
#
loop_
_entity_poly.entity_id
_entity_poly.type
_entity_poly.pdbx_seq_one_letter_code
_entity_poly.pdbx_strand_id
1 'polypeptide(L)'
;MPSLRVVAAAWLAIDLVGSALGQEFRPNQYIIEYASADSLTTRDSLASKGGIQVRKEFSSNIFNGASIETETFDVDSLIALPEVANVWRNNIYKLEPGQSQIAETKPLDYIVHNTTGVAKLHDAGILGEGAVVGVVDTGAWYEHPALGGCIGPDCKVLGGYDLVGDEPWHPGLTKAPDSDPKDNQGHGTHVAGIVAGENDYWSGVAPKAKLRVYKVFSAAGSDESDDETVIEAFLMAAADGCDIITCSIGNFNGWPQNAWAVVADRLVGDGIFVSVSAGNEGDAGPFFGSTGSSGKDVLAVASISAEKLPAKSWQAKYSPSNGTGSTVTEAYLPATDIFPTAVNGWEIRPMNLDTSVPDDACTPYPSDTPKLDNVIPLVRRGTCTFVTKVQNLAAIGAKYVLFYNNAGTITTPASVQGVLAAMLTAETGAKIIETIKAGGNVTGDFSSDSETPAFVDWPAAGKASDFTTWGALNDLTVKPDVGAPGGQIYSTYLENGYAVLSGTSMACPYVAGVAALWVGKNGGRKAHGKEWARALGRRIISSGQPIPWYHASVEYPDFIAPVEQVGTGLIDGWKVLNYNTQLDFKTIGLNDTHYFSRYHDITLTNNGKENIDYTFSHAPAAGVETYTCPDNDCRVKTWAELEAIKLEVDVSLPKGFTLKPGESKKVSVNFENPDKKGWNAAALPAYSGNIRIKGSTGEDLSVPYFGLAANLKSVVSPIFRAGYPTAVATPENTPIEKHSTFTFDYSDAVLDFPRIVARLKWGSAQIRWDIFESDWTERKWSWPLTPGKNGYIGSVHGIDKSTGSVDYPNVTVTFPVQWVNRNADTSDNQVNHEYWWPEGKLGDGTTIKPGNYTMRFAALNPFGVPTNGDNWSVFKTPKIQVV
;
A
#
# COMPACT_ATOMS: atom_id res chain seq x y z
N MET A 1 -31.26 46.69 -23.46
CA MET A 1 -31.71 45.28 -23.58
C MET A 1 -31.24 44.76 -24.93
N PRO A 2 -30.67 43.54 -25.05
CA PRO A 2 -30.11 42.63 -24.03
C PRO A 2 -28.58 42.47 -24.20
N SER A 3 -27.74 42.81 -23.21
CA SER A 3 -27.14 41.94 -22.17
C SER A 3 -26.31 40.74 -22.69
N LEU A 4 -25.05 41.02 -23.04
CA LEU A 4 -23.95 40.04 -22.94
C LEU A 4 -23.71 39.72 -21.46
N ARG A 5 -23.78 38.44 -21.10
CA ARG A 5 -23.22 37.93 -19.84
C ARG A 5 -21.86 37.29 -20.13
N VAL A 6 -20.87 37.79 -19.42
CA VAL A 6 -19.49 37.32 -19.32
C VAL A 6 -19.49 35.88 -18.81
N VAL A 7 -18.90 34.95 -19.56
CA VAL A 7 -18.45 33.66 -19.03
C VAL A 7 -16.97 33.81 -18.75
N ALA A 8 -16.64 34.09 -17.49
CA ALA A 8 -15.29 33.96 -16.99
C ALA A 8 -15.00 32.46 -16.83
N ALA A 9 -14.13 31.92 -17.69
CA ALA A 9 -13.56 30.60 -17.49
C ALA A 9 -12.56 30.69 -16.32
N ALA A 10 -13.01 30.24 -15.15
CA ALA A 10 -12.15 30.01 -14.00
C ALA A 10 -11.22 28.82 -14.32
N TRP A 11 -9.93 29.10 -14.48
CA TRP A 11 -8.89 28.09 -14.37
C TRP A 11 -8.75 27.73 -12.90
N LEU A 12 -9.43 26.67 -12.47
CA LEU A 12 -9.08 25.97 -11.24
C LEU A 12 -7.85 25.11 -11.55
N ALA A 13 -6.88 25.15 -10.65
CA ALA A 13 -5.88 24.10 -10.51
C ALA A 13 -6.63 22.75 -10.48
N ILE A 14 -6.22 21.83 -11.35
CA ILE A 14 -6.57 20.41 -11.18
C ILE A 14 -5.72 19.96 -9.98
N ASP A 15 -6.23 20.24 -8.79
CA ASP A 15 -5.89 19.47 -7.61
C ASP A 15 -6.28 18.01 -7.91
N LEU A 16 -5.41 17.12 -7.46
CA LEU A 16 -5.59 15.67 -7.41
C LEU A 16 -7.07 15.30 -7.28
N VAL A 17 -7.58 14.58 -8.28
CA VAL A 17 -8.78 13.75 -8.06
C VAL A 17 -8.29 12.57 -7.23
N GLY A 18 -8.11 12.80 -5.93
CA GLY A 18 -8.06 11.74 -4.95
C GLY A 18 -9.41 11.05 -4.98
N SER A 19 -9.41 9.76 -5.33
CA SER A 19 -10.58 8.94 -5.06
C SER A 19 -10.80 8.95 -3.55
N ALA A 20 -12.00 9.27 -3.09
CA ALA A 20 -12.35 9.18 -1.68
C ALA A 20 -12.37 7.70 -1.30
N LEU A 21 -11.25 7.19 -0.81
CA LEU A 21 -11.09 5.77 -0.55
C LEU A 21 -11.73 5.43 0.81
N GLY A 22 -12.94 4.87 0.78
CA GLY A 22 -13.46 4.05 1.88
C GLY A 22 -13.27 2.57 1.57
N GLN A 23 -13.50 1.69 2.55
CA GLN A 23 -13.53 0.25 2.28
C GLN A 23 -14.79 -0.09 1.47
N GLU A 24 -14.62 -0.28 0.16
CA GLU A 24 -15.70 -0.64 -0.75
C GLU A 24 -15.93 -2.16 -0.77
N PHE A 25 -17.17 -2.58 -0.98
CA PHE A 25 -17.56 -3.99 -1.05
C PHE A 25 -18.74 -4.19 -1.99
N ARG A 26 -18.92 -5.42 -2.45
CA ARG A 26 -20.06 -5.81 -3.29
C ARG A 26 -21.32 -5.93 -2.42
N PRO A 27 -22.40 -5.16 -2.69
CA PRO A 27 -23.65 -5.28 -1.96
C PRO A 27 -24.16 -6.73 -1.96
N ASN A 28 -24.62 -7.22 -0.80
CA ASN A 28 -25.26 -8.54 -0.66
C ASN A 28 -24.40 -9.74 -1.10
N GLN A 29 -23.08 -9.56 -1.26
CA GLN A 29 -22.17 -10.62 -1.66
C GLN A 29 -21.18 -11.01 -0.56
N TYR A 30 -21.03 -12.32 -0.40
CA TYR A 30 -20.22 -12.92 0.66
C TYR A 30 -19.32 -14.02 0.11
N ILE A 31 -18.09 -14.08 0.62
CA ILE A 31 -17.25 -15.26 0.52
C ILE A 31 -17.56 -16.14 1.73
N ILE A 32 -17.91 -17.40 1.49
CA ILE A 32 -18.20 -18.38 2.53
C ILE A 32 -17.22 -19.55 2.46
N GLU A 33 -16.83 -20.05 3.62
CA GLU A 33 -16.09 -21.32 3.74
C GLU A 33 -17.04 -22.42 4.17
N TYR A 34 -16.93 -23.59 3.55
CA TYR A 34 -17.75 -24.74 3.89
C TYR A 34 -17.26 -25.45 5.16
N ALA A 35 -18.20 -25.90 6.00
CA ALA A 35 -17.92 -26.67 7.20
C ALA A 35 -17.52 -28.13 6.92
N SER A 36 -17.82 -28.62 5.71
CA SER A 36 -17.48 -29.97 5.26
C SER A 36 -16.53 -29.91 4.07
N ALA A 37 -15.66 -30.93 3.96
CA ALA A 37 -14.79 -31.12 2.80
C ALA A 37 -15.54 -31.62 1.55
N ASP A 38 -16.78 -32.13 1.70
CA ASP A 38 -17.65 -32.49 0.57
C ASP A 38 -18.35 -31.24 0.01
N SER A 39 -17.63 -30.51 -0.85
CA SER A 39 -18.05 -29.20 -1.38
C SER A 39 -19.33 -29.26 -2.21
N LEU A 40 -19.52 -30.29 -3.04
CA LEU A 40 -20.68 -30.41 -3.93
C LEU A 40 -21.97 -30.64 -3.14
N THR A 41 -21.98 -31.58 -2.20
CA THR A 41 -23.15 -31.83 -1.35
C THR A 41 -23.47 -30.61 -0.48
N THR A 42 -22.44 -29.93 0.04
CA THR A 42 -22.61 -28.73 0.86
C THR A 42 -23.18 -27.57 0.05
N ARG A 43 -22.69 -27.37 -1.18
CA ARG A 43 -23.22 -26.40 -2.13
C ARG A 43 -24.68 -26.67 -2.46
N ASP A 44 -25.02 -27.90 -2.84
CA ASP A 44 -26.38 -28.24 -3.23
C ASP A 44 -27.35 -28.05 -2.06
N SER A 45 -26.92 -28.37 -0.84
CA SER A 45 -27.67 -28.06 0.39
C SER A 45 -27.88 -26.55 0.55
N LEU A 46 -26.83 -25.73 0.41
CA LEU A 46 -26.91 -24.27 0.53
C LEU A 46 -27.82 -23.64 -0.53
N ALA A 47 -27.62 -23.99 -1.81
CA ALA A 47 -28.44 -23.50 -2.91
C ALA A 47 -29.93 -23.88 -2.77
N SER A 48 -30.22 -25.00 -2.09
CA SER A 48 -31.60 -25.44 -1.82
C SER A 48 -32.33 -24.62 -0.75
N LYS A 49 -31.63 -23.81 0.06
CA LYS A 49 -32.25 -23.04 1.18
C LYS A 49 -33.12 -21.86 0.71
N GLY A 50 -33.10 -21.54 -0.59
CA GLY A 50 -33.83 -20.40 -1.17
C GLY A 50 -33.19 -19.06 -0.78
N GLY A 51 -33.25 -18.07 -1.68
CA GLY A 51 -32.69 -16.73 -1.42
C GLY A 51 -31.16 -16.63 -1.41
N ILE A 52 -30.44 -17.73 -1.68
CA ILE A 52 -28.98 -17.77 -1.85
C ILE A 52 -28.65 -18.17 -3.28
N GLN A 53 -27.92 -17.30 -3.99
CA GLN A 53 -27.37 -17.59 -5.31
C GLN A 53 -25.88 -17.86 -5.19
N VAL A 54 -25.43 -19.04 -5.63
CA VAL A 54 -23.99 -19.34 -5.73
C VAL A 54 -23.46 -18.69 -7.01
N ARG A 55 -22.49 -17.79 -6.86
CA ARG A 55 -21.85 -17.03 -7.94
C ARG A 55 -20.62 -17.76 -8.47
N LYS A 56 -19.76 -18.17 -7.54
CA LYS A 56 -18.50 -18.85 -7.81
C LYS A 56 -18.23 -19.91 -6.77
N GLU A 57 -17.76 -21.07 -7.21
CA GLU A 57 -17.25 -22.11 -6.32
C GLU A 57 -15.73 -22.09 -6.27
N PHE A 58 -15.20 -22.25 -5.06
CA PHE A 58 -13.80 -22.52 -4.81
C PHE A 58 -13.69 -23.95 -4.31
N SER A 59 -13.03 -24.82 -5.09
CA SER A 59 -12.85 -26.22 -4.73
C SER A 59 -11.38 -26.59 -4.84
N SER A 60 -10.68 -26.51 -3.71
CA SER A 60 -9.25 -26.83 -3.62
C SER A 60 -8.90 -27.35 -2.24
N ASN A 61 -7.75 -28.02 -2.11
CA ASN A 61 -7.25 -28.45 -0.80
C ASN A 61 -6.86 -27.28 0.13
N ILE A 62 -6.84 -26.04 -0.39
CA ILE A 62 -6.46 -24.81 0.33
C ILE A 62 -7.70 -24.10 0.87
N PHE A 63 -8.71 -24.00 0.03
CA PHE A 63 -9.96 -23.31 0.30
C PHE A 63 -11.12 -24.03 -0.40
N ASN A 64 -12.11 -24.43 0.40
CA ASN A 64 -13.35 -25.04 -0.05
C ASN A 64 -14.51 -24.14 0.38
N GLY A 65 -15.19 -23.54 -0.58
CA GLY A 65 -16.16 -22.49 -0.30
C GLY A 65 -16.81 -21.95 -1.55
N ALA A 66 -17.51 -20.83 -1.41
CA ALA A 66 -18.13 -20.14 -2.53
C ALA A 66 -18.21 -18.64 -2.32
N SER A 67 -18.25 -17.91 -3.42
CA SER A 67 -18.86 -16.58 -3.45
C SER A 67 -20.35 -16.74 -3.67
N ILE A 68 -21.15 -16.10 -2.82
CA ILE A 68 -22.61 -16.15 -2.85
C ILE A 68 -23.19 -14.74 -2.87
N GLU A 69 -24.41 -14.63 -3.39
CA GLU A 69 -25.22 -13.41 -3.38
C GLU A 69 -26.56 -13.71 -2.69
N THR A 70 -26.96 -12.85 -1.74
CA THR A 70 -28.20 -13.03 -0.98
C THR A 70 -28.73 -11.73 -0.37
N GLU A 71 -30.03 -11.49 -0.49
CA GLU A 71 -30.73 -10.36 0.14
C GLU A 71 -31.48 -10.75 1.43
N THR A 72 -31.48 -12.03 1.78
CA THR A 72 -32.31 -12.60 2.87
C THR A 72 -31.48 -13.19 4.00
N PHE A 73 -30.16 -13.09 3.90
CA PHE A 73 -29.24 -13.52 4.93
C PHE A 73 -28.18 -12.43 5.18
N ASP A 74 -27.81 -12.32 6.44
CA ASP A 74 -26.69 -11.54 6.94
C ASP A 74 -25.55 -12.46 7.41
N VAL A 75 -24.45 -11.88 7.88
CA VAL A 75 -23.29 -12.64 8.38
C VAL A 75 -23.68 -13.59 9.53
N ASP A 76 -24.55 -13.15 10.45
CA ASP A 76 -24.93 -13.94 11.64
C ASP A 76 -25.82 -15.14 11.27
N SER A 77 -26.74 -14.95 10.32
CA SER A 77 -27.63 -16.02 9.84
C SER A 77 -26.91 -16.99 8.90
N LEU A 78 -25.96 -16.52 8.08
CA LEU A 78 -25.11 -17.39 7.26
C LEU A 78 -24.20 -18.27 8.12
N ILE A 79 -23.50 -17.70 9.12
CA ILE A 79 -22.60 -18.47 9.99
C ILE A 79 -23.35 -19.46 10.90
N ALA A 80 -24.65 -19.24 11.13
CA ALA A 80 -25.50 -20.17 11.88
C ALA A 80 -25.93 -21.40 11.05
N LEU A 81 -25.73 -21.39 9.74
CA LEU A 81 -26.02 -22.55 8.89
C LEU A 81 -24.98 -23.66 9.15
N PRO A 82 -25.41 -24.92 9.33
CA PRO A 82 -24.48 -26.03 9.60
C PRO A 82 -23.49 -26.29 8.44
N GLU A 83 -23.80 -25.81 7.24
CA GLU A 83 -22.96 -25.90 6.06
C GLU A 83 -21.79 -24.89 6.04
N VAL A 84 -21.84 -23.83 6.85
CA VAL A 84 -20.94 -22.68 6.76
C VAL A 84 -20.01 -22.64 7.97
N ALA A 85 -18.70 -22.58 7.73
CA ALA A 85 -17.67 -22.46 8.75
C ALA A 85 -17.26 -21.01 9.02
N ASN A 86 -17.19 -20.20 7.96
CA ASN A 86 -16.80 -18.79 8.01
C ASN A 86 -17.53 -18.00 6.93
N VAL A 87 -17.71 -16.71 7.19
CA VAL A 87 -18.38 -15.76 6.28
C VAL A 87 -17.57 -14.47 6.27
N TRP A 88 -17.32 -13.94 5.07
CA TRP A 88 -16.70 -12.64 4.85
C TRP A 88 -17.49 -11.87 3.81
N ARG A 89 -17.46 -10.53 3.88
CA ARG A 89 -17.95 -9.70 2.78
C ARG A 89 -16.98 -9.76 1.60
N ASN A 90 -17.50 -9.73 0.39
CA ASN A 90 -16.70 -9.65 -0.83
C ASN A 90 -16.24 -8.19 -1.04
N ASN A 91 -15.00 -7.87 -0.68
CA ASN A 91 -14.45 -6.51 -0.76
C ASN A 91 -14.06 -6.15 -2.19
N ILE A 92 -14.04 -4.85 -2.49
CA ILE A 92 -13.61 -4.30 -3.77
C ILE A 92 -12.20 -3.71 -3.62
N TYR A 93 -11.38 -3.94 -4.64
CA TYR A 93 -10.04 -3.42 -4.75
C TYR A 93 -9.96 -2.42 -5.90
N LYS A 94 -9.24 -1.32 -5.68
CA LYS A 94 -8.94 -0.32 -6.71
C LYS A 94 -7.45 -0.20 -6.95
N LEU A 95 -7.06 0.05 -8.19
CA LEU A 95 -5.67 0.34 -8.53
C LEU A 95 -5.54 1.81 -8.94
N GLU A 96 -4.58 2.53 -8.38
CA GLU A 96 -4.34 3.92 -8.81
C GLU A 96 -3.68 3.94 -10.20
N PRO A 97 -4.08 4.86 -11.10
CA PRO A 97 -3.49 4.97 -12.42
C PRO A 97 -2.00 5.35 -12.32
N GLY A 98 -1.14 4.55 -12.94
CA GLY A 98 0.30 4.83 -13.02
C GLY A 98 0.61 6.13 -13.75
N GLN A 99 1.56 6.92 -13.24
CA GLN A 99 2.05 8.12 -13.91
C GLN A 99 3.31 7.86 -14.76
N SER A 100 3.36 8.59 -15.88
CA SER A 100 4.53 8.90 -16.71
C SER A 100 5.21 7.72 -17.45
N GLN A 101 4.91 7.63 -18.76
CA GLN A 101 5.68 6.82 -19.71
C GLN A 101 7.06 7.45 -19.97
N ILE A 102 8.09 6.61 -20.06
CA ILE A 102 9.44 7.02 -20.48
C ILE A 102 9.83 6.13 -21.66
N ALA A 103 10.07 6.72 -22.82
CA ALA A 103 10.58 5.98 -23.98
C ALA A 103 11.87 5.20 -23.64
N GLU A 104 12.07 4.08 -24.35
CA GLU A 104 13.21 3.17 -24.24
C GLU A 104 14.55 3.94 -24.38
N THR A 105 15.48 3.81 -23.42
CA THR A 105 16.83 4.41 -23.55
C THR A 105 17.93 3.51 -22.95
N LYS A 106 19.04 3.34 -23.69
CA LYS A 106 20.25 2.55 -23.33
C LYS A 106 21.21 3.39 -22.45
N PRO A 107 22.31 2.85 -21.92
CA PRO A 107 22.35 1.98 -20.75
C PRO A 107 21.95 2.66 -19.44
N LEU A 108 21.32 1.91 -18.53
CA LEU A 108 20.95 2.38 -17.19
C LEU A 108 22.11 2.14 -16.22
N ASP A 109 22.68 3.22 -15.69
CA ASP A 109 23.46 3.23 -14.44
C ASP A 109 22.53 3.18 -13.20
N TYR A 110 21.27 2.84 -13.46
CA TYR A 110 20.12 2.78 -12.58
C TYR A 110 19.69 1.32 -12.47
N ILE A 111 20.56 0.54 -11.85
CA ILE A 111 20.19 -0.80 -11.45
C ILE A 111 20.10 -0.76 -9.93
N VAL A 112 18.88 -0.88 -9.42
CA VAL A 112 18.56 -1.02 -7.98
C VAL A 112 19.09 -2.34 -7.37
N HIS A 113 19.90 -3.11 -8.11
CA HIS A 113 20.46 -4.40 -7.72
C HIS A 113 21.76 -4.26 -6.90
N ASN A 114 22.39 -3.09 -6.91
CA ASN A 114 23.68 -2.88 -6.25
C ASN A 114 23.56 -2.92 -4.72
N THR A 115 22.69 -2.11 -4.11
CA THR A 115 22.48 -2.11 -2.65
C THR A 115 21.81 -3.35 -2.11
N THR A 116 21.01 -4.05 -2.91
CA THR A 116 20.31 -5.28 -2.49
C THR A 116 21.17 -6.53 -2.65
N GLY A 117 22.35 -6.43 -3.27
CA GLY A 117 23.22 -7.57 -3.55
C GLY A 117 22.78 -8.46 -4.72
N VAL A 118 21.70 -8.11 -5.42
CA VAL A 118 21.23 -8.84 -6.63
C VAL A 118 22.27 -8.78 -7.74
N ALA A 119 22.98 -7.65 -7.91
CA ALA A 119 24.01 -7.51 -8.95
C ALA A 119 25.13 -8.55 -8.77
N LYS A 120 25.52 -8.82 -7.51
CA LYS A 120 26.51 -9.86 -7.18
C LYS A 120 26.01 -11.26 -7.51
N LEU A 121 24.70 -11.50 -7.43
CA LEU A 121 24.10 -12.78 -7.80
C LEU A 121 24.08 -12.97 -9.31
N HIS A 122 23.75 -11.91 -10.05
CA HIS A 122 23.83 -11.90 -11.52
C HIS A 122 25.28 -12.14 -12.00
N ASP A 123 26.27 -11.46 -11.41
CA ASP A 123 27.69 -11.69 -11.68
C ASP A 123 28.13 -13.15 -11.40
N ALA A 124 27.47 -13.80 -10.44
CA ALA A 124 27.69 -15.21 -10.11
C ALA A 124 26.91 -16.19 -11.01
N GLY A 125 26.17 -15.69 -12.01
CA GLY A 125 25.37 -16.50 -12.93
C GLY A 125 24.08 -17.06 -12.33
N ILE A 126 23.60 -16.51 -11.21
CA ILE A 126 22.31 -16.89 -10.61
C ILE A 126 21.25 -15.93 -11.14
N LEU A 127 20.41 -16.40 -12.07
CA LEU A 127 19.48 -15.54 -12.80
C LEU A 127 18.01 -16.00 -12.70
N GLY A 128 17.73 -17.06 -11.92
CA GLY A 128 16.38 -17.54 -11.62
C GLY A 128 15.89 -18.70 -12.49
N GLU A 129 16.81 -19.46 -13.10
CA GLU A 129 16.51 -20.60 -13.96
C GLU A 129 15.60 -21.63 -13.27
N GLY A 130 14.52 -22.03 -13.94
CA GLY A 130 13.60 -23.06 -13.42
C GLY A 130 12.58 -22.56 -12.38
N ALA A 131 12.65 -21.29 -11.96
CA ALA A 131 11.59 -20.66 -11.19
C ALA A 131 10.38 -20.34 -12.07
N VAL A 132 9.17 -20.56 -11.53
CA VAL A 132 7.90 -20.14 -12.15
C VAL A 132 7.17 -19.21 -11.18
N VAL A 133 6.99 -17.95 -11.59
CA VAL A 133 6.35 -16.89 -10.80
C VAL A 133 4.96 -16.59 -11.37
N GLY A 134 3.93 -16.69 -10.54
CA GLY A 134 2.59 -16.21 -10.82
C GLY A 134 2.49 -14.71 -10.53
N VAL A 135 2.17 -13.91 -11.54
CA VAL A 135 1.93 -12.47 -11.43
C VAL A 135 0.43 -12.25 -11.45
N VAL A 136 -0.16 -11.83 -10.33
CA VAL A 136 -1.59 -11.53 -10.19
C VAL A 136 -1.77 -10.01 -10.21
N ASP A 137 -2.21 -9.46 -11.35
CA ASP A 137 -2.17 -8.01 -11.63
C ASP A 137 -3.13 -7.62 -12.79
N THR A 138 -2.88 -6.52 -13.52
CA THR A 138 -3.68 -6.06 -14.68
C THR A 138 -3.43 -6.87 -15.97
N GLY A 139 -2.62 -7.92 -15.91
CA GLY A 139 -2.15 -8.70 -17.06
C GLY A 139 -0.67 -8.49 -17.36
N ALA A 140 -0.19 -8.96 -18.51
CA ALA A 140 1.14 -8.62 -19.02
C ALA A 140 1.12 -8.45 -20.54
N TRP A 141 1.79 -7.42 -21.04
CA TRP A 141 2.11 -7.29 -22.47
C TRP A 141 3.22 -8.29 -22.82
N TYR A 142 2.89 -9.58 -22.92
CA TYR A 142 3.86 -10.65 -23.17
C TYR A 142 4.54 -10.55 -24.54
N GLU A 143 4.00 -9.75 -25.46
CA GLU A 143 4.62 -9.38 -26.74
C GLU A 143 5.83 -8.42 -26.57
N HIS A 144 6.06 -7.91 -25.36
CA HIS A 144 7.19 -7.04 -25.05
C HIS A 144 8.50 -7.81 -25.29
N PRO A 145 9.47 -7.26 -26.06
CA PRO A 145 10.75 -7.94 -26.32
C PRO A 145 11.47 -8.33 -25.02
N ALA A 146 11.51 -7.44 -24.03
CA ALA A 146 12.09 -7.73 -22.73
C ALA A 146 11.36 -8.81 -21.91
N LEU A 147 10.10 -9.10 -22.23
CA LEU A 147 9.32 -10.23 -21.67
C LEU A 147 9.33 -11.45 -22.60
N GLY A 148 10.22 -11.50 -23.59
CA GLY A 148 10.41 -12.63 -24.50
C GLY A 148 9.58 -12.58 -25.77
N GLY A 149 8.66 -11.61 -25.93
CA GLY A 149 7.93 -11.36 -27.17
C GLY A 149 6.90 -12.43 -27.56
N CYS A 150 6.53 -13.34 -26.65
CA CYS A 150 5.58 -14.42 -26.93
C CYS A 150 4.97 -15.01 -25.65
N ILE A 151 3.88 -15.77 -25.82
CA ILE A 151 3.22 -16.57 -24.79
C ILE A 151 3.19 -18.04 -25.22
N GLY A 152 3.51 -18.95 -24.29
CA GLY A 152 3.50 -20.39 -24.53
C GLY A 152 4.62 -21.16 -23.82
N PRO A 153 4.68 -22.49 -23.96
CA PRO A 153 5.57 -23.35 -23.17
C PRO A 153 7.07 -23.03 -23.36
N ASP A 154 7.47 -22.56 -24.54
CA ASP A 154 8.85 -22.19 -24.85
C ASP A 154 9.15 -20.70 -24.57
N CYS A 155 8.13 -19.91 -24.27
CA CYS A 155 8.22 -18.46 -24.03
C CYS A 155 8.59 -18.15 -22.57
N LYS A 156 8.96 -16.89 -22.30
CA LYS A 156 9.18 -16.44 -20.91
C LYS A 156 7.87 -16.40 -20.13
N VAL A 157 6.80 -15.90 -20.76
CA VAL A 157 5.43 -16.01 -20.26
C VAL A 157 4.84 -17.34 -20.74
N LEU A 158 4.61 -18.27 -19.80
CA LEU A 158 4.17 -19.63 -20.11
C LEU A 158 2.69 -19.71 -20.48
N GLY A 159 1.91 -18.77 -20.01
CA GLY A 159 0.45 -18.81 -20.04
C GLY A 159 -0.11 -17.97 -18.89
N GLY A 160 -1.38 -18.20 -18.58
CA GLY A 160 -2.09 -17.38 -17.64
C GLY A 160 -3.59 -17.47 -17.86
N TYR A 161 -4.33 -16.56 -17.24
CA TYR A 161 -5.77 -16.44 -17.42
C TYR A 161 -6.24 -15.00 -17.18
N ASP A 162 -7.22 -14.56 -17.95
CA ASP A 162 -7.95 -13.33 -17.68
C ASP A 162 -9.25 -13.67 -16.94
N LEU A 163 -9.36 -13.21 -15.70
CA LEU A 163 -10.53 -13.47 -14.86
C LEU A 163 -11.62 -12.41 -15.00
N VAL A 164 -11.37 -11.31 -15.72
CA VAL A 164 -12.27 -10.16 -15.78
C VAL A 164 -12.72 -9.83 -17.19
N GLY A 165 -11.81 -9.90 -18.17
CA GLY A 165 -12.03 -9.55 -19.57
C GLY A 165 -11.48 -8.18 -19.94
N ASP A 166 -11.59 -7.84 -21.24
CA ASP A 166 -11.06 -6.59 -21.81
C ASP A 166 -11.99 -5.38 -21.71
N GLU A 167 -13.28 -5.59 -21.50
CA GLU A 167 -14.24 -4.48 -21.38
C GLU A 167 -14.24 -3.92 -19.95
N PRO A 168 -14.42 -2.59 -19.75
CA PRO A 168 -14.49 -1.99 -18.43
C PRO A 168 -15.49 -2.69 -17.52
N TRP A 169 -15.03 -3.19 -16.38
CA TRP A 169 -15.86 -3.96 -15.45
C TRP A 169 -16.08 -3.24 -14.12
N HIS A 170 -17.28 -3.34 -13.57
CA HIS A 170 -17.60 -2.72 -12.29
C HIS A 170 -18.81 -3.42 -11.62
N PRO A 171 -19.12 -3.19 -10.33
CA PRO A 171 -20.19 -3.90 -9.62
C PRO A 171 -21.50 -3.81 -10.37
N GLY A 172 -22.09 -4.98 -10.66
CA GLY A 172 -23.33 -5.09 -11.44
C GLY A 172 -23.11 -5.49 -12.89
N LEU A 173 -21.88 -5.42 -13.41
CA LEU A 173 -21.53 -5.97 -14.71
C LEU A 173 -21.06 -7.43 -14.62
N THR A 174 -21.26 -8.17 -15.71
CA THR A 174 -20.79 -9.55 -15.84
C THR A 174 -19.35 -9.55 -16.35
N LYS A 175 -18.46 -10.30 -15.68
CA LYS A 175 -17.07 -10.53 -16.12
C LYS A 175 -17.07 -11.36 -17.41
N ALA A 176 -16.12 -11.14 -18.29
CA ALA A 176 -15.92 -11.89 -19.54
C ALA A 176 -14.56 -12.60 -19.55
N PRO A 177 -14.35 -13.59 -18.65
CA PRO A 177 -13.05 -14.24 -18.51
C PRO A 177 -12.66 -15.08 -19.72
N ASP A 178 -11.38 -15.09 -20.05
CA ASP A 178 -10.81 -15.90 -21.13
C ASP A 178 -9.34 -16.29 -20.85
N SER A 179 -8.70 -16.96 -21.82
CA SER A 179 -7.34 -17.49 -21.67
C SER A 179 -6.22 -16.51 -22.03
N ASP A 180 -6.52 -15.28 -22.43
CA ASP A 180 -5.54 -14.28 -22.86
C ASP A 180 -5.28 -13.22 -21.76
N PRO A 181 -4.20 -13.35 -20.98
CA PRO A 181 -3.89 -12.43 -19.87
C PRO A 181 -3.22 -11.13 -20.34
N LYS A 182 -3.52 -10.65 -21.56
CA LYS A 182 -2.89 -9.46 -22.13
C LYS A 182 -3.23 -8.21 -21.31
N ASP A 183 -2.20 -7.41 -21.03
CA ASP A 183 -2.33 -6.16 -20.29
C ASP A 183 -2.80 -5.03 -21.20
N ASN A 184 -3.82 -4.31 -20.74
CA ASN A 184 -4.36 -3.12 -21.38
C ASN A 184 -4.26 -1.87 -20.48
N GLN A 185 -3.61 -1.98 -19.30
CA GLN A 185 -3.39 -0.87 -18.37
C GLN A 185 -1.91 -0.49 -18.23
N GLY A 186 -1.03 -1.49 -18.15
CA GLY A 186 0.43 -1.33 -18.11
C GLY A 186 1.08 -1.62 -16.75
N HIS A 187 0.32 -1.60 -15.65
CA HIS A 187 0.84 -1.85 -14.30
C HIS A 187 1.38 -3.28 -14.16
N GLY A 188 0.62 -4.29 -14.58
CA GLY A 188 1.04 -5.68 -14.54
C GLY A 188 2.22 -5.99 -15.46
N THR A 189 2.31 -5.32 -16.62
CA THR A 189 3.50 -5.35 -17.48
C THR A 189 4.73 -4.80 -16.76
N HIS A 190 4.59 -3.72 -15.99
CA HIS A 190 5.68 -3.13 -15.19
C HIS A 190 6.15 -4.07 -14.09
N VAL A 191 5.20 -4.66 -13.35
CA VAL A 191 5.44 -5.68 -12.32
C VAL A 191 6.15 -6.90 -12.90
N ALA A 192 5.69 -7.44 -14.03
CA ALA A 192 6.31 -8.57 -14.71
C ALA A 192 7.77 -8.29 -15.13
N GLY A 193 8.05 -7.07 -15.60
CA GLY A 193 9.41 -6.63 -15.93
C GLY A 193 10.34 -6.59 -14.73
N ILE A 194 9.87 -6.12 -13.57
CA ILE A 194 10.68 -6.09 -12.33
C ILE A 194 11.11 -7.51 -11.93
N VAL A 195 10.20 -8.49 -12.09
CA VAL A 195 10.51 -9.89 -11.80
C VAL A 195 11.53 -10.44 -12.81
N ALA A 196 11.20 -10.43 -14.11
CA ALA A 196 11.91 -11.24 -15.09
C ALA A 196 12.20 -10.55 -16.44
N GLY A 197 12.01 -9.24 -16.57
CA GLY A 197 12.37 -8.50 -17.78
C GLY A 197 13.87 -8.56 -18.08
N GLU A 198 14.26 -8.55 -19.35
CA GLU A 198 15.68 -8.53 -19.75
C GLU A 198 15.86 -7.97 -21.16
N ASN A 199 16.84 -7.10 -21.35
CA ASN A 199 17.35 -6.68 -22.65
C ASN A 199 18.89 -6.57 -22.59
N ASP A 200 19.54 -6.02 -23.63
CA ASP A 200 21.01 -5.96 -23.70
C ASP A 200 21.69 -5.13 -22.59
N TYR A 201 20.96 -4.30 -21.85
CA TYR A 201 21.50 -3.27 -20.94
C TYR A 201 20.74 -3.11 -19.63
N TRP A 202 19.64 -3.85 -19.44
CA TRP A 202 18.79 -3.82 -18.27
C TRP A 202 18.21 -5.21 -18.02
N SER A 203 18.03 -5.55 -16.75
CA SER A 203 17.31 -6.75 -16.34
C SER A 203 16.51 -6.48 -15.07
N GLY A 204 15.41 -7.22 -14.92
CA GLY A 204 14.74 -7.41 -13.65
C GLY A 204 15.54 -8.32 -12.74
N VAL A 205 14.98 -8.64 -11.57
CA VAL A 205 15.70 -9.34 -10.51
C VAL A 205 16.06 -10.78 -10.89
N ALA A 206 15.19 -11.50 -11.58
CA ALA A 206 15.36 -12.90 -11.98
C ALA A 206 15.09 -13.10 -13.49
N PRO A 207 15.97 -12.61 -14.38
CA PRO A 207 15.70 -12.53 -15.82
C PRO A 207 15.51 -13.89 -16.51
N LYS A 208 15.97 -15.00 -15.91
CA LYS A 208 15.78 -16.36 -16.45
C LYS A 208 14.61 -17.12 -15.82
N ALA A 209 13.86 -16.49 -14.91
CA ALA A 209 12.60 -17.04 -14.41
C ALA A 209 11.51 -17.05 -15.51
N LYS A 210 10.55 -17.96 -15.37
CA LYS A 210 9.35 -18.03 -16.20
C LYS A 210 8.17 -17.42 -15.46
N LEU A 211 7.23 -16.84 -16.21
CA LEU A 211 6.06 -16.16 -15.66
C LEU A 211 4.76 -16.90 -16.04
N ARG A 212 3.78 -16.89 -15.14
CA ARG A 212 2.36 -17.10 -15.45
C ARG A 212 1.61 -15.86 -15.00
N VAL A 213 0.65 -15.41 -15.80
CA VAL A 213 0.02 -14.10 -15.60
C VAL A 213 -1.47 -14.27 -15.36
N TYR A 214 -1.99 -13.71 -14.28
CA TYR A 214 -3.41 -13.76 -13.93
C TYR A 214 -3.93 -12.34 -13.87
N LYS A 215 -4.73 -12.00 -14.87
CA LYS A 215 -5.33 -10.66 -15.00
C LYS A 215 -6.59 -10.59 -14.15
N VAL A 216 -6.60 -9.66 -13.21
CA VAL A 216 -7.68 -9.47 -12.22
C VAL A 216 -8.29 -8.07 -12.25
N PHE A 217 -7.88 -7.25 -13.21
CA PHE A 217 -8.49 -5.96 -13.54
C PHE A 217 -8.76 -5.90 -15.05
N SER A 218 -9.78 -5.13 -15.44
CA SER A 218 -10.18 -4.96 -16.84
C SER A 218 -9.38 -3.85 -17.57
N ALA A 219 -9.88 -3.26 -18.65
CA ALA A 219 -9.17 -2.19 -19.37
C ALA A 219 -9.12 -0.85 -18.61
N ALA A 220 -8.28 0.07 -19.11
CA ALA A 220 -8.15 1.43 -18.61
C ALA A 220 -9.50 2.15 -18.51
N GLY A 221 -9.82 2.72 -17.34
CA GLY A 221 -11.12 3.33 -17.03
C GLY A 221 -12.05 2.45 -16.19
N SER A 222 -11.63 1.22 -15.88
CA SER A 222 -12.16 0.40 -14.79
C SER A 222 -10.99 -0.13 -13.97
N ASP A 223 -10.87 0.40 -12.75
CA ASP A 223 -9.75 0.08 -11.86
C ASP A 223 -10.16 -0.92 -10.79
N GLU A 224 -11.26 -1.67 -10.97
CA GLU A 224 -11.87 -2.47 -9.90
C GLU A 224 -11.63 -3.98 -10.02
N SER A 225 -11.35 -4.61 -8.89
CA SER A 225 -11.33 -6.07 -8.68
C SER A 225 -12.09 -6.42 -7.39
N ASP A 226 -12.21 -7.71 -7.06
CA ASP A 226 -12.87 -8.16 -5.84
C ASP A 226 -12.21 -9.41 -5.21
N ASP A 227 -12.55 -9.70 -3.94
CA ASP A 227 -12.01 -10.89 -3.23
C ASP A 227 -12.26 -12.18 -4.02
N GLU A 228 -13.44 -12.32 -4.63
CA GLU A 228 -13.79 -13.48 -5.46
C GLU A 228 -12.74 -13.72 -6.57
N THR A 229 -12.40 -12.67 -7.31
CA THR A 229 -11.44 -12.72 -8.44
C THR A 229 -10.03 -13.00 -7.96
N VAL A 230 -9.57 -12.28 -6.93
CA VAL A 230 -8.19 -12.38 -6.46
C VAL A 230 -7.94 -13.75 -5.80
N ILE A 231 -8.91 -14.25 -5.01
CA ILE A 231 -8.83 -15.60 -4.43
C ILE A 231 -8.78 -16.66 -5.53
N GLU A 232 -9.61 -16.54 -6.57
CA GLU A 232 -9.58 -17.47 -7.71
C GLU A 232 -8.21 -17.47 -8.41
N ALA A 233 -7.66 -16.30 -8.71
CA ALA A 233 -6.36 -16.16 -9.35
C ALA A 233 -5.23 -16.81 -8.54
N PHE A 234 -5.24 -16.66 -7.22
CA PHE A 234 -4.26 -17.29 -6.32
C PHE A 234 -4.36 -18.81 -6.34
N LEU A 235 -5.59 -19.34 -6.30
CA LEU A 235 -5.83 -20.79 -6.38
C LEU A 235 -5.43 -21.36 -7.75
N MET A 236 -5.70 -20.63 -8.84
CA MET A 236 -5.28 -21.00 -10.19
C MET A 236 -3.75 -21.02 -10.32
N ALA A 237 -3.06 -19.97 -9.85
CA ALA A 237 -1.61 -19.90 -9.88
C ALA A 237 -0.96 -21.09 -9.14
N ALA A 238 -1.48 -21.44 -7.97
CA ALA A 238 -1.00 -22.59 -7.21
C ALA A 238 -1.24 -23.92 -7.94
N ALA A 239 -2.41 -24.09 -8.58
CA ALA A 239 -2.78 -25.27 -9.36
C ALA A 239 -1.94 -25.43 -10.64
N ASP A 240 -1.60 -24.31 -11.28
CA ASP A 240 -0.76 -24.24 -12.48
C ASP A 240 0.74 -24.47 -12.22
N GLY A 241 1.09 -24.70 -10.95
CA GLY A 241 2.43 -25.11 -10.55
C GLY A 241 3.40 -23.97 -10.32
N CYS A 242 2.91 -22.73 -10.11
CA CYS A 242 3.75 -21.64 -9.60
C CYS A 242 4.33 -22.05 -8.24
N ASP A 243 5.61 -21.73 -8.01
CA ASP A 243 6.25 -21.85 -6.69
C ASP A 243 6.15 -20.52 -5.91
N ILE A 244 5.98 -19.42 -6.65
CA ILE A 244 5.94 -18.05 -6.15
C ILE A 244 4.71 -17.35 -6.72
N ILE A 245 3.96 -16.62 -5.90
CA ILE A 245 2.91 -15.69 -6.30
C ILE A 245 3.30 -14.29 -5.82
N THR A 246 3.25 -13.32 -6.73
CA THR A 246 3.37 -11.90 -6.40
C THR A 246 2.09 -11.18 -6.78
N CYS A 247 1.62 -10.31 -5.88
CA CYS A 247 0.42 -9.53 -6.10
C CYS A 247 0.62 -8.11 -5.60
N SER A 248 0.47 -7.14 -6.50
CA SER A 248 0.70 -5.72 -6.22
C SER A 248 -0.61 -4.96 -6.10
N ILE A 249 -1.53 -5.56 -5.34
CA ILE A 249 -2.91 -5.12 -5.15
C ILE A 249 -3.16 -5.05 -3.65
N GLY A 250 -4.00 -4.13 -3.22
CA GLY A 250 -4.49 -4.12 -1.85
C GLY A 250 -5.45 -2.97 -1.62
N ASN A 251 -6.03 -2.96 -0.43
CA ASN A 251 -6.83 -1.86 0.10
C ASN A 251 -6.57 -1.78 1.61
N PHE A 252 -6.60 -0.58 2.18
CA PHE A 252 -6.37 -0.37 3.61
C PHE A 252 -7.46 -1.06 4.44
N ASN A 253 -7.10 -2.21 4.99
CA ASN A 253 -7.97 -2.98 5.85
C ASN A 253 -7.04 -3.86 6.68
N GLY A 254 -6.55 -3.27 7.77
CA GLY A 254 -5.47 -3.78 8.61
C GLY A 254 -5.89 -4.94 9.51
N TRP A 255 -6.54 -5.96 8.95
CA TRP A 255 -7.03 -7.13 9.65
C TRP A 255 -6.57 -8.41 8.95
N PRO A 256 -5.80 -9.30 9.61
CA PRO A 256 -5.34 -10.54 8.99
C PRO A 256 -6.46 -11.58 8.77
N GLN A 257 -7.67 -11.32 9.28
CA GLN A 257 -8.81 -12.24 9.22
C GLN A 257 -9.67 -12.06 7.95
N ASN A 258 -9.31 -11.19 7.02
CA ASN A 258 -10.01 -11.08 5.74
C ASN A 258 -9.84 -12.36 4.88
N ALA A 259 -10.82 -12.66 4.02
CA ALA A 259 -10.86 -13.92 3.27
C ALA A 259 -9.60 -14.14 2.43
N TRP A 260 -9.15 -13.12 1.69
CA TRP A 260 -7.96 -13.22 0.84
C TRP A 260 -6.68 -13.49 1.65
N ALA A 261 -6.45 -12.77 2.75
CA ALA A 261 -5.30 -12.99 3.63
C ALA A 261 -5.28 -14.41 4.22
N VAL A 262 -6.45 -14.95 4.58
CA VAL A 262 -6.58 -16.34 5.08
C VAL A 262 -6.21 -17.35 3.99
N VAL A 263 -6.70 -17.18 2.76
CA VAL A 263 -6.35 -18.08 1.65
C VAL A 263 -4.86 -17.98 1.31
N ALA A 264 -4.31 -16.77 1.24
CA ALA A 264 -2.89 -16.54 0.95
C ALA A 264 -1.97 -17.16 2.03
N ASP A 265 -2.31 -17.04 3.31
CA ASP A 265 -1.56 -17.67 4.40
C ASP A 265 -1.56 -19.21 4.29
N ARG A 266 -2.70 -19.81 3.93
CA ARG A 266 -2.82 -21.26 3.70
C ARG A 266 -2.00 -21.72 2.49
N LEU A 267 -1.92 -20.92 1.42
CA LEU A 267 -1.04 -21.19 0.28
C LEU A 267 0.43 -21.21 0.68
N VAL A 268 0.85 -20.30 1.55
CA VAL A 268 2.20 -20.34 2.14
C VAL A 268 2.43 -21.63 2.93
N GLY A 269 1.43 -22.08 3.70
CA GLY A 269 1.44 -23.38 4.36
C GLY A 269 1.48 -24.59 3.43
N ASP A 270 1.07 -24.45 2.16
CA ASP A 270 1.15 -25.49 1.13
C ASP A 270 2.43 -25.41 0.27
N GLY A 271 3.35 -24.52 0.64
CA GLY A 271 4.63 -24.35 -0.04
C GLY A 271 4.57 -23.45 -1.26
N ILE A 272 3.65 -22.48 -1.30
CA ILE A 272 3.70 -21.40 -2.28
C ILE A 272 4.28 -20.17 -1.59
N PHE A 273 5.40 -19.63 -2.07
CA PHE A 273 5.88 -18.36 -1.56
C PHE A 273 4.96 -17.23 -2.04
N VAL A 274 4.45 -16.39 -1.14
CA VAL A 274 3.52 -15.30 -1.48
C VAL A 274 4.08 -13.97 -1.00
N SER A 275 4.24 -13.01 -1.92
CA SER A 275 4.52 -11.60 -1.60
C SER A 275 3.36 -10.70 -2.02
N VAL A 276 2.98 -9.77 -1.14
CA VAL A 276 1.93 -8.78 -1.39
C VAL A 276 2.43 -7.39 -0.98
N SER A 277 2.05 -6.36 -1.73
CA SER A 277 2.40 -4.97 -1.43
C SER A 277 1.82 -4.50 -0.08
N ALA A 278 2.57 -3.69 0.67
CA ALA A 278 2.13 -3.22 1.99
C ALA A 278 1.02 -2.14 1.93
N GLY A 279 0.88 -1.44 0.79
CA GLY A 279 -0.04 -0.31 0.60
C GLY A 279 0.70 1.02 0.40
N ASN A 280 -0.02 2.04 -0.07
CA ASN A 280 0.54 3.38 -0.38
C ASN A 280 -0.09 4.52 0.46
N GLU A 281 -0.76 4.18 1.57
CA GLU A 281 -1.45 5.07 2.50
C GLU A 281 -0.54 5.48 3.67
N GLY A 282 0.75 5.72 3.41
CA GLY A 282 1.73 6.11 4.43
C GLY A 282 1.35 7.40 5.17
N ASP A 283 0.68 8.32 4.49
CA ASP A 283 0.16 9.58 5.03
C ASP A 283 -0.81 9.39 6.20
N ALA A 284 -1.58 8.30 6.20
CA ALA A 284 -2.53 7.94 7.24
C ALA A 284 -1.86 7.66 8.60
N GLY A 285 -0.56 7.41 8.61
CA GLY A 285 0.21 7.04 9.80
C GLY A 285 -0.01 5.58 10.23
N PRO A 286 0.41 5.21 11.45
CA PRO A 286 0.46 3.82 11.89
C PRO A 286 -0.91 3.14 11.97
N PHE A 287 -0.93 1.80 12.03
CA PHE A 287 -2.14 0.99 12.15
C PHE A 287 -3.09 1.09 10.96
N PHE A 288 -2.52 1.04 9.75
CA PHE A 288 -3.27 1.19 8.50
C PHE A 288 -2.93 0.14 7.43
N GLY A 289 -2.42 -1.02 7.85
CA GLY A 289 -1.97 -2.09 6.95
C GLY A 289 -3.00 -2.55 5.91
N SER A 290 -2.49 -3.11 4.81
CA SER A 290 -3.29 -3.52 3.65
C SER A 290 -3.84 -4.97 3.75
N THR A 291 -4.92 -5.20 3.01
CA THR A 291 -5.51 -6.53 2.75
C THR A 291 -4.57 -7.40 1.92
N GLY A 292 -4.73 -8.73 2.04
CA GLY A 292 -3.80 -9.70 1.45
C GLY A 292 -2.46 -9.76 2.19
N SER A 293 -1.71 -8.65 2.22
CA SER A 293 -0.40 -8.54 2.89
C SER A 293 -0.48 -8.66 4.41
N SER A 294 -1.65 -8.44 4.99
CA SER A 294 -1.94 -8.73 6.40
C SER A 294 -1.88 -10.22 6.75
N GLY A 295 -1.85 -11.14 5.78
CA GLY A 295 -1.66 -12.58 6.01
C GLY A 295 -0.42 -12.88 6.85
N LYS A 296 -0.52 -13.86 7.75
CA LYS A 296 0.48 -14.09 8.80
C LYS A 296 1.86 -14.48 8.24
N ASP A 297 1.91 -15.51 7.41
CA ASP A 297 3.14 -15.97 6.74
C ASP A 297 3.27 -15.40 5.31
N VAL A 298 2.32 -14.57 4.85
CA VAL A 298 2.42 -13.78 3.61
C VAL A 298 3.44 -12.68 3.81
N LEU A 299 4.33 -12.47 2.83
CA LEU A 299 5.38 -11.46 2.95
C LEU A 299 4.86 -10.10 2.47
N ALA A 300 4.62 -9.19 3.41
CA ALA A 300 4.24 -7.81 3.17
C ALA A 300 5.48 -6.95 2.89
N VAL A 301 5.49 -6.27 1.75
CA VAL A 301 6.68 -5.56 1.27
C VAL A 301 6.48 -4.04 1.30
N ALA A 302 7.31 -3.36 2.09
CA ALA A 302 7.40 -1.90 2.16
C ALA A 302 8.22 -1.33 0.99
N SER A 303 7.97 -0.07 0.66
CA SER A 303 8.71 0.64 -0.38
C SER A 303 9.88 1.43 0.21
N ILE A 304 11.06 1.19 -0.35
CA ILE A 304 12.26 1.99 -0.16
C ILE A 304 12.59 2.64 -1.50
N SER A 305 12.94 3.92 -1.49
CA SER A 305 13.25 4.66 -2.71
C SER A 305 14.55 4.17 -3.33
N ALA A 306 14.60 4.12 -4.66
CA ALA A 306 15.79 3.76 -5.42
C ALA A 306 17.00 4.66 -5.09
N GLU A 307 18.21 4.14 -5.30
CA GLU A 307 19.48 4.84 -5.00
C GLU A 307 19.68 6.13 -5.81
N LYS A 308 19.16 6.16 -7.03
CA LYS A 308 19.27 7.27 -7.95
C LYS A 308 17.89 7.59 -8.51
N LEU A 309 17.60 8.86 -8.76
CA LEU A 309 16.38 9.27 -9.46
C LEU A 309 16.65 9.23 -10.98
N PRO A 310 15.80 8.56 -11.77
CA PRO A 310 15.89 8.61 -13.22
C PRO A 310 15.41 10.00 -13.69
N ALA A 311 16.21 10.64 -14.53
CA ALA A 311 15.92 11.97 -15.06
C ALA A 311 15.91 11.95 -16.59
N LYS A 312 15.30 12.96 -17.19
CA LYS A 312 15.42 13.16 -18.65
C LYS A 312 16.83 13.66 -18.95
N SER A 313 17.34 13.25 -20.08
CA SER A 313 18.66 13.62 -20.56
C SER A 313 18.58 14.73 -21.59
N TRP A 314 19.63 15.55 -21.63
CA TRP A 314 19.81 16.57 -22.65
C TRP A 314 21.30 16.74 -22.93
N GLN A 315 21.63 17.28 -24.10
CA GLN A 315 23.02 17.53 -24.46
C GLN A 315 23.40 18.98 -24.14
N ALA A 316 24.31 19.13 -23.19
CA ALA A 316 24.91 20.40 -22.82
C ALA A 316 26.22 20.59 -23.59
N LYS A 317 26.26 21.57 -24.49
CA LYS A 317 27.49 21.92 -25.22
C LYS A 317 28.19 23.07 -24.52
N TYR A 318 29.27 22.77 -23.82
CA TYR A 318 30.15 23.73 -23.17
C TYR A 318 31.20 24.23 -24.16
N SER A 319 31.18 25.53 -24.47
CA SER A 319 32.11 26.19 -25.39
C SER A 319 32.93 27.23 -24.64
N PRO A 320 34.00 26.83 -23.90
CA PRO A 320 34.83 27.75 -23.14
C PRO A 320 35.56 28.72 -24.06
N SER A 321 35.85 29.93 -23.57
CA SER A 321 36.56 30.99 -24.31
C SER A 321 37.98 30.60 -24.72
N ASN A 322 38.65 29.78 -23.90
CA ASN A 322 40.02 29.30 -24.08
C ASN A 322 40.05 27.77 -23.92
N GLY A 323 39.65 27.01 -24.94
CA GLY A 323 39.70 25.55 -24.90
C GLY A 323 38.95 24.88 -26.04
N THR A 324 38.99 23.55 -26.05
CA THR A 324 38.16 22.74 -26.95
C THR A 324 36.78 22.58 -26.33
N GLY A 325 35.72 22.84 -27.11
CA GLY A 325 34.36 22.61 -26.63
C GLY A 325 34.10 21.13 -26.32
N SER A 326 33.21 20.88 -25.37
CA SER A 326 32.76 19.53 -25.02
C SER A 326 31.24 19.47 -25.03
N THR A 327 30.70 18.32 -25.45
CA THR A 327 29.28 18.01 -25.32
C THR A 327 29.17 16.93 -24.26
N VAL A 328 28.33 17.17 -23.25
CA VAL A 328 28.10 16.24 -22.15
C VAL A 328 26.60 15.96 -22.07
N THR A 329 26.25 14.70 -21.84
CA THR A 329 24.88 14.31 -21.51
C THR A 329 24.63 14.62 -20.04
N GLU A 330 23.71 15.53 -19.77
CA GLU A 330 23.36 16.00 -18.43
C GLU A 330 21.92 15.60 -18.10
N ALA A 331 21.58 15.59 -16.81
CA ALA A 331 20.24 15.30 -16.32
C ALA A 331 19.38 16.57 -16.18
N TYR A 332 18.08 16.44 -16.45
CA TYR A 332 17.07 17.43 -16.07
C TYR A 332 15.76 16.77 -15.63
N LEU A 333 15.08 17.41 -14.68
CA LEU A 333 13.76 17.03 -14.19
C LEU A 333 12.70 18.02 -14.73
N PRO A 334 11.89 17.67 -15.73
CA PRO A 334 10.81 18.52 -16.20
C PRO A 334 9.75 18.72 -15.11
N ALA A 335 9.07 19.87 -15.12
CA ALA A 335 7.97 20.18 -14.21
C ALA A 335 6.69 19.39 -14.57
N THR A 336 6.21 19.55 -15.81
CA THR A 336 5.00 18.89 -16.32
C THR A 336 5.31 18.16 -17.62
N ASP A 337 5.77 18.90 -18.62
CA ASP A 337 6.11 18.37 -19.94
C ASP A 337 7.61 18.48 -20.18
N ILE A 338 8.13 17.56 -20.98
CA ILE A 338 9.51 17.63 -21.49
C ILE A 338 9.66 18.85 -22.40
N PHE A 339 10.90 19.36 -22.50
CA PHE A 339 11.18 20.41 -23.46
C PHE A 339 11.06 19.82 -24.88
N PRO A 340 10.35 20.49 -25.82
CA PRO A 340 10.15 19.96 -27.16
C PRO A 340 11.46 19.76 -27.90
N THR A 341 11.50 18.79 -28.81
CA THR A 341 12.67 18.52 -29.67
C THR A 341 13.05 19.70 -30.57
N ALA A 342 12.15 20.67 -30.76
CA ALA A 342 12.46 21.94 -31.43
C ALA A 342 13.45 22.83 -30.65
N VAL A 343 13.66 22.58 -29.36
CA VAL A 343 14.64 23.26 -28.52
C VAL A 343 16.01 22.62 -28.73
N ASN A 344 16.61 22.90 -29.89
CA ASN A 344 17.92 22.39 -30.29
C ASN A 344 18.94 23.53 -30.40
N GLY A 345 20.02 23.46 -29.63
CA GLY A 345 21.13 24.41 -29.70
C GLY A 345 20.79 25.80 -29.14
N TRP A 346 19.76 25.91 -28.30
CA TRP A 346 19.36 27.18 -27.70
C TRP A 346 20.38 27.62 -26.65
N GLU A 347 20.65 28.93 -26.57
CA GLU A 347 21.56 29.50 -25.57
C GLU A 347 20.98 29.32 -24.16
N ILE A 348 21.82 28.85 -23.22
CA ILE A 348 21.48 28.85 -21.80
C ILE A 348 22.07 30.10 -21.18
N ARG A 349 21.19 30.96 -20.62
CA ARG A 349 21.57 32.26 -20.07
C ARG A 349 21.30 32.34 -18.58
N PRO A 350 22.32 32.26 -17.71
CA PRO A 350 22.16 32.57 -16.30
C PRO A 350 21.66 34.00 -16.12
N MET A 351 20.56 34.15 -15.39
CA MET A 351 20.02 35.48 -15.06
C MET A 351 20.79 36.14 -13.93
N ASN A 352 21.51 35.34 -13.15
CA ASN A 352 22.49 35.78 -12.18
C ASN A 352 23.72 34.87 -12.25
N LEU A 353 24.91 35.48 -12.23
CA LEU A 353 26.17 34.75 -12.21
C LEU A 353 26.59 34.38 -10.77
N ASP A 354 26.07 35.04 -9.74
CA ASP A 354 26.38 34.67 -8.36
C ASP A 354 25.47 33.54 -7.86
N THR A 355 26.05 32.35 -7.69
CA THR A 355 25.36 31.14 -7.22
C THR A 355 24.95 31.18 -5.76
N SER A 356 25.34 32.22 -5.02
CA SER A 356 24.96 32.41 -3.62
C SER A 356 23.65 33.21 -3.45
N VAL A 357 23.16 33.88 -4.49
CA VAL A 357 21.99 34.77 -4.41
C VAL A 357 20.69 33.95 -4.36
N PRO A 358 19.97 33.94 -3.22
CA PRO A 358 18.83 33.04 -3.02
C PRO A 358 17.52 33.58 -3.59
N ASP A 359 17.44 34.85 -3.98
CA ASP A 359 16.24 35.52 -4.49
C ASP A 359 16.30 35.82 -6.01
N ASP A 360 17.13 35.08 -6.75
CA ASP A 360 17.26 35.17 -8.21
C ASP A 360 15.89 35.09 -8.93
N ALA A 361 15.59 36.02 -9.83
CA ALA A 361 14.28 36.15 -10.51
C ALA A 361 13.04 36.30 -9.60
N CYS A 362 13.19 36.61 -8.30
CA CYS A 362 12.04 36.82 -7.41
C CYS A 362 11.32 38.16 -7.64
N THR A 363 12.00 39.13 -8.22
CA THR A 363 11.43 40.44 -8.60
C THR A 363 11.29 40.56 -10.12
N PRO A 364 10.27 41.28 -10.62
CA PRO A 364 10.14 41.57 -12.05
C PRO A 364 11.39 42.23 -12.63
N TYR A 365 11.75 41.85 -13.85
CA TYR A 365 12.87 42.44 -14.58
C TYR A 365 12.48 43.81 -15.19
N PRO A 366 13.40 44.78 -15.24
CA PRO A 366 13.20 46.06 -15.94
C PRO A 366 12.74 45.87 -17.39
N SER A 367 11.92 46.79 -17.91
CA SER A 367 11.34 46.68 -19.27
C SER A 367 12.36 46.71 -20.40
N ASP A 368 13.56 47.24 -20.14
CA ASP A 368 14.71 47.28 -21.05
C ASP A 368 15.59 46.03 -20.97
N THR A 369 15.25 45.07 -20.10
CA THR A 369 15.92 43.76 -20.06
C THR A 369 15.79 43.07 -21.42
N PRO A 370 16.88 42.55 -22.01
CA PRO A 370 16.84 41.84 -23.28
C PRO A 370 15.80 40.72 -23.27
N LYS A 371 15.01 40.63 -24.34
CA LYS A 371 14.00 39.58 -24.48
C LYS A 371 14.65 38.21 -24.54
N LEU A 372 13.96 37.21 -23.98
CA LEU A 372 14.41 35.82 -23.90
C LEU A 372 13.89 34.97 -25.07
N ASP A 373 13.74 35.58 -26.25
CA ASP A 373 13.36 34.88 -27.47
C ASP A 373 14.49 33.94 -27.92
N ASN A 374 14.20 32.65 -28.08
CA ASN A 374 15.18 31.60 -28.43
C ASN A 374 16.34 31.41 -27.42
N VAL A 375 16.10 31.79 -26.15
CA VAL A 375 17.05 31.64 -25.04
C VAL A 375 16.36 30.90 -23.90
N ILE A 376 17.12 30.06 -23.20
CA ILE A 376 16.68 29.36 -22.00
C ILE A 376 17.30 30.07 -20.79
N PRO A 377 16.57 30.91 -20.04
CA PRO A 377 17.06 31.45 -18.78
C PRO A 377 17.40 30.32 -17.79
N LEU A 378 18.55 30.45 -17.13
CA LEU A 378 18.96 29.64 -16.00
C LEU A 378 18.87 30.46 -14.71
N VAL A 379 18.08 29.97 -13.74
CA VAL A 379 17.83 30.66 -12.47
C VAL A 379 18.00 29.74 -11.28
N ARG A 380 18.45 30.29 -10.14
CA ARG A 380 18.64 29.49 -8.93
C ARG A 380 17.31 29.18 -8.22
N ARG A 381 17.15 27.96 -7.71
CA ARG A 381 16.11 27.67 -6.70
C ARG A 381 16.34 28.50 -5.44
N GLY A 382 15.27 29.08 -4.90
CA GLY A 382 15.39 30.22 -3.99
C GLY A 382 14.25 30.40 -3.00
N THR A 383 14.18 31.61 -2.45
CA THR A 383 13.24 32.02 -1.38
C THR A 383 11.80 32.20 -1.86
N CYS A 384 11.59 32.63 -3.10
CA CYS A 384 10.25 32.74 -3.70
C CYS A 384 9.86 31.47 -4.48
N THR A 385 8.56 31.30 -4.73
CA THR A 385 8.00 30.14 -5.42
C THR A 385 8.51 30.01 -6.86
N PHE A 386 8.52 28.77 -7.39
CA PHE A 386 8.82 28.53 -8.81
C PHE A 386 7.89 29.33 -9.73
N VAL A 387 6.59 29.33 -9.43
CA VAL A 387 5.56 30.08 -10.19
C VAL A 387 5.94 31.56 -10.32
N THR A 388 6.33 32.21 -9.21
CA THR A 388 6.76 33.62 -9.22
C THR A 388 7.95 33.85 -10.18
N LYS A 389 8.99 33.00 -10.10
CA LYS A 389 10.17 33.12 -10.95
C LYS A 389 9.81 32.91 -12.43
N VAL A 390 9.02 31.88 -12.74
CA VAL A 390 8.59 31.60 -14.11
C VAL A 390 7.73 32.73 -14.67
N GLN A 391 6.81 33.32 -13.89
CA GLN A 391 6.01 34.48 -14.29
C GLN A 391 6.87 35.70 -14.63
N ASN A 392 7.88 36.00 -13.81
CA ASN A 392 8.79 37.13 -14.05
C ASN A 392 9.62 36.94 -15.33
N LEU A 393 10.05 35.71 -15.62
CA LEU A 393 10.78 35.37 -16.85
C LEU A 393 9.86 35.35 -18.08
N ALA A 394 8.63 34.86 -17.93
CA ALA A 394 7.61 34.89 -18.99
C ALA A 394 7.31 36.32 -19.45
N ALA A 395 7.28 37.29 -18.51
CA ALA A 395 7.05 38.71 -18.82
C ALA A 395 8.12 39.33 -19.74
N ILE A 396 9.32 38.76 -19.78
CA ILE A 396 10.41 39.15 -20.68
C ILE A 396 10.62 38.16 -21.85
N GLY A 397 9.68 37.24 -22.07
CA GLY A 397 9.59 36.41 -23.28
C GLY A 397 10.09 34.97 -23.14
N ALA A 398 10.41 34.49 -21.94
CA ALA A 398 10.83 33.10 -21.75
C ALA A 398 9.71 32.11 -22.09
N LYS A 399 10.02 31.09 -22.89
CA LYS A 399 9.13 29.93 -23.15
C LYS A 399 9.58 28.64 -22.45
N TYR A 400 10.86 28.57 -22.10
CA TYR A 400 11.47 27.44 -21.43
C TYR A 400 12.40 27.97 -20.35
N VAL A 401 12.28 27.46 -19.12
CA VAL A 401 13.07 27.95 -17.98
C VAL A 401 13.82 26.79 -17.34
N LEU A 402 15.13 26.93 -17.19
CA LEU A 402 15.93 26.01 -16.38
C LEU A 402 16.13 26.59 -14.99
N PHE A 403 15.80 25.79 -13.99
CA PHE A 403 16.24 25.99 -12.62
C PHE A 403 17.49 25.17 -12.38
N TYR A 404 18.39 25.64 -11.52
CA TYR A 404 19.36 24.76 -10.86
C TYR A 404 19.11 24.73 -9.37
N ASN A 405 19.29 23.55 -8.79
CA ASN A 405 18.97 23.33 -7.39
C ASN A 405 19.91 24.12 -6.46
N ASN A 406 19.43 24.36 -5.24
CA ASN A 406 20.26 24.87 -4.14
C ASN A 406 20.87 23.69 -3.35
N ALA A 407 21.36 23.94 -2.14
CA ALA A 407 21.89 22.89 -1.27
C ALA A 407 20.82 21.98 -0.62
N GLY A 408 19.53 22.26 -0.84
CA GLY A 408 18.42 21.45 -0.34
C GLY A 408 18.03 20.32 -1.29
N THR A 409 17.06 19.51 -0.89
CA THR A 409 16.62 18.35 -1.67
C THR A 409 16.12 18.70 -3.05
N ILE A 410 16.69 18.13 -4.11
CA ILE A 410 16.23 18.39 -5.48
C ILE A 410 14.73 18.10 -5.62
N THR A 411 14.03 18.93 -6.38
CA THR A 411 12.57 18.83 -6.58
C THR A 411 12.24 19.24 -8.02
N THR A 412 11.11 18.78 -8.54
CA THR A 412 10.56 19.31 -9.78
C THR A 412 10.11 20.76 -9.58
N PRO A 413 10.30 21.66 -10.57
CA PRO A 413 9.79 23.01 -10.51
C PRO A 413 8.31 23.06 -10.90
N ALA A 414 7.70 24.24 -10.88
CA ALA A 414 6.34 24.45 -11.40
C ALA A 414 6.39 25.18 -12.75
N SER A 415 5.59 24.71 -13.72
CA SER A 415 5.32 25.41 -14.98
C SER A 415 4.23 26.47 -14.81
N VAL A 416 4.10 27.39 -15.76
CA VAL A 416 2.94 28.29 -15.89
C VAL A 416 2.41 28.21 -17.31
N GLN A 417 1.16 28.60 -17.54
CA GLN A 417 0.53 28.48 -18.86
C GLN A 417 1.40 29.12 -19.97
N GLY A 418 1.81 28.30 -20.93
CA GLY A 418 2.65 28.72 -22.07
C GLY A 418 4.16 28.73 -21.83
N VAL A 419 4.63 28.33 -20.64
CA VAL A 419 6.07 28.26 -20.29
C VAL A 419 6.37 26.96 -19.56
N LEU A 420 7.27 26.15 -20.12
CA LEU A 420 7.73 24.92 -19.48
C LEU A 420 8.95 25.19 -18.60
N ALA A 421 9.02 24.49 -17.47
CA ALA A 421 10.14 24.59 -16.53
C ALA A 421 10.80 23.22 -16.30
N ALA A 422 12.09 23.24 -16.00
CA ALA A 422 12.87 22.04 -15.67
C ALA A 422 13.94 22.35 -14.61
N MET A 423 14.34 21.35 -13.82
CA MET A 423 15.35 21.44 -12.77
C MET A 423 16.63 20.70 -13.16
N LEU A 424 17.78 21.34 -12.97
CA LEU A 424 19.12 20.78 -13.04
C LEU A 424 19.68 20.56 -11.63
N THR A 425 20.72 19.73 -11.52
CA THR A 425 21.50 19.60 -10.28
C THR A 425 22.21 20.92 -9.95
N ALA A 426 22.57 21.09 -8.68
CA ALA A 426 23.37 22.23 -8.26
C ALA A 426 24.74 22.26 -8.97
N GLU A 427 25.34 21.09 -9.20
CA GLU A 427 26.63 20.92 -9.89
C GLU A 427 26.55 21.34 -11.36
N THR A 428 25.56 20.83 -12.11
CA THR A 428 25.36 21.19 -13.52
C THR A 428 25.11 22.70 -13.65
N GLY A 429 24.28 23.28 -12.78
CA GLY A 429 24.04 24.73 -12.74
C GLY A 429 25.31 25.55 -12.48
N ALA A 430 26.11 25.14 -11.49
CA ALA A 430 27.38 25.79 -11.17
C ALA A 430 28.37 25.73 -12.35
N LYS A 431 28.51 24.56 -12.99
CA LYS A 431 29.38 24.34 -14.15
C LYS A 431 28.98 25.22 -15.35
N ILE A 432 27.68 25.40 -15.61
CA ILE A 432 27.17 26.33 -16.63
C ILE A 432 27.59 27.76 -16.32
N ILE A 433 27.34 28.21 -15.08
CA ILE A 433 27.67 29.57 -14.63
C ILE A 433 29.18 29.83 -14.68
N GLU A 434 30.01 28.88 -14.26
CA GLU A 434 31.47 28.98 -14.33
C GLU A 434 31.97 29.12 -15.77
N THR A 435 31.43 28.33 -16.70
CA THR A 435 31.77 28.42 -18.12
C THR A 435 31.47 29.81 -18.69
N ILE A 436 30.31 30.37 -18.32
CA ILE A 436 29.87 31.69 -18.80
C ILE A 436 30.65 32.82 -18.12
N LYS A 437 30.95 32.71 -16.82
CA LYS A 437 31.85 33.65 -16.10
C LYS A 437 33.25 33.73 -16.73
N ALA A 438 33.76 32.61 -17.24
CA ALA A 438 35.03 32.55 -17.95
C ALA A 438 34.98 33.13 -19.38
N GLY A 439 33.83 33.68 -19.81
CA GLY A 439 33.62 34.24 -21.15
C GLY A 439 33.28 33.22 -22.23
N GLY A 440 32.98 31.97 -21.84
CA GLY A 440 32.48 30.94 -22.74
C GLY A 440 30.97 31.05 -22.97
N ASN A 441 30.43 30.07 -23.71
CA ASN A 441 28.99 29.92 -23.97
C ASN A 441 28.53 28.49 -23.69
N VAL A 442 27.27 28.32 -23.29
CA VAL A 442 26.63 27.00 -23.15
C VAL A 442 25.33 27.00 -23.95
N THR A 443 25.15 25.98 -24.77
CA THR A 443 23.88 25.75 -25.48
C THR A 443 23.28 24.41 -25.09
N GLY A 444 21.96 24.34 -24.99
CA GLY A 444 21.22 23.11 -24.73
C GLY A 444 20.54 22.55 -25.97
N ASP A 445 20.68 21.24 -26.16
CA ASP A 445 19.97 20.47 -27.16
C ASP A 445 19.08 19.42 -26.47
N PHE A 446 17.77 19.62 -26.59
CA PHE A 446 16.71 18.76 -26.10
C PHE A 446 16.05 17.96 -27.25
N SER A 447 16.60 18.05 -28.47
CA SER A 447 16.19 17.25 -29.62
C SER A 447 16.78 15.85 -29.61
N SER A 448 17.85 15.66 -28.85
CA SER A 448 18.24 14.33 -28.42
C SER A 448 17.11 13.84 -27.52
N ASP A 449 16.17 13.10 -28.11
CA ASP A 449 15.47 12.02 -27.42
C ASP A 449 16.58 11.04 -27.03
N SER A 450 17.34 11.40 -26.00
CA SER A 450 18.68 10.89 -25.82
C SER A 450 18.49 9.50 -25.25
N GLU A 451 18.82 8.52 -26.06
CA GLU A 451 18.96 7.10 -25.78
C GLU A 451 20.00 6.81 -24.66
N THR A 452 20.23 7.75 -23.73
CA THR A 452 21.14 7.76 -22.59
C THR A 452 20.44 8.44 -21.40
N PRO A 453 19.79 7.68 -20.50
CA PRO A 453 19.19 8.24 -19.31
C PRO A 453 20.27 8.84 -18.41
N ALA A 454 19.95 9.98 -17.83
CA ALA A 454 20.80 10.63 -16.86
C ALA A 454 20.19 10.44 -15.46
N PHE A 455 21.04 10.46 -14.42
CA PHE A 455 20.63 10.18 -13.06
C PHE A 455 21.03 11.30 -12.13
N VAL A 456 20.20 11.57 -11.14
CA VAL A 456 20.50 12.54 -10.09
C VAL A 456 20.45 11.87 -8.73
N ASP A 457 21.39 12.25 -7.87
CA ASP A 457 21.38 11.81 -6.47
C ASP A 457 20.09 12.30 -5.81
N TRP A 458 19.37 11.36 -5.19
CA TRP A 458 18.09 11.62 -4.54
C TRP A 458 18.26 11.62 -3.03
N PRO A 459 17.83 12.65 -2.29
CA PRO A 459 18.00 12.67 -0.84
C PRO A 459 17.23 11.60 -0.07
N ALA A 460 16.15 11.06 -0.65
CA ALA A 460 15.47 9.90 -0.06
C ALA A 460 16.02 8.56 -0.57
N ALA A 461 17.15 8.55 -1.30
CA ALA A 461 17.78 7.34 -1.81
C ALA A 461 18.07 6.33 -0.69
N GLY A 462 17.61 5.09 -0.86
CA GLY A 462 17.76 4.06 0.16
C GLY A 462 17.01 4.34 1.46
N LYS A 463 16.07 5.30 1.47
CA LYS A 463 15.17 5.61 2.59
C LYS A 463 13.76 5.09 2.32
N ALA A 464 12.98 4.91 3.38
CA ALA A 464 11.57 4.58 3.27
C ALA A 464 10.86 5.61 2.37
N SER A 465 10.01 5.13 1.46
CA SER A 465 9.17 6.04 0.68
C SER A 465 8.09 6.62 1.58
N ASP A 466 7.80 7.92 1.48
CA ASP A 466 6.81 8.59 2.35
C ASP A 466 5.41 7.97 2.24
N PHE A 467 5.05 7.43 1.06
CA PHE A 467 3.78 6.76 0.83
C PHE A 467 3.71 5.34 1.39
N THR A 468 4.82 4.70 1.81
CA THR A 468 4.76 3.29 2.24
C THR A 468 3.82 3.14 3.45
N THR A 469 2.79 2.31 3.33
CA THR A 469 1.81 2.11 4.41
C THR A 469 2.48 1.61 5.67
N TRP A 470 2.11 2.22 6.80
CA TRP A 470 2.55 1.81 8.12
C TRP A 470 1.63 0.74 8.72
N GLY A 471 2.23 -0.31 9.26
CA GLY A 471 1.59 -1.15 10.25
C GLY A 471 1.68 -0.53 11.65
N ALA A 472 1.67 -1.33 12.72
CA ALA A 472 1.26 -2.73 12.78
C ALA A 472 -0.21 -2.90 12.32
N LEU A 473 -0.78 -4.10 12.36
CA LEU A 473 -2.20 -4.28 12.07
C LEU A 473 -3.08 -3.81 13.24
N ASN A 474 -4.41 -3.77 13.05
CA ASN A 474 -5.36 -3.33 14.08
C ASN A 474 -5.33 -4.22 15.34
N ASP A 475 -4.87 -5.47 15.21
CA ASP A 475 -4.64 -6.43 16.30
C ASP A 475 -3.19 -6.44 16.81
N LEU A 476 -2.40 -5.43 16.43
CA LEU A 476 -0.98 -5.26 16.75
C LEU A 476 -0.04 -6.33 16.15
N THR A 477 -0.51 -7.10 15.17
CA THR A 477 0.35 -7.99 14.38
C THR A 477 1.38 -7.18 13.60
N VAL A 478 2.65 -7.59 13.67
CA VAL A 478 3.77 -6.88 13.06
C VAL A 478 3.73 -7.02 11.53
N LYS A 479 3.59 -5.89 10.85
CA LYS A 479 3.71 -5.69 9.39
C LYS A 479 4.21 -4.26 9.15
N PRO A 480 4.81 -3.94 7.98
CA PRO A 480 5.27 -4.87 6.94
C PRO A 480 6.47 -5.72 7.42
N ASP A 481 6.88 -6.70 6.63
CA ASP A 481 7.92 -7.67 7.04
C ASP A 481 9.34 -7.26 6.62
N VAL A 482 9.46 -6.66 5.43
CA VAL A 482 10.73 -6.23 4.82
C VAL A 482 10.50 -5.07 3.85
N GLY A 483 11.51 -4.25 3.59
CA GLY A 483 11.50 -3.22 2.55
C GLY A 483 12.28 -3.63 1.31
N ALA A 484 11.84 -3.19 0.14
CA ALA A 484 12.54 -3.38 -1.13
C ALA A 484 12.44 -2.13 -2.02
N PRO A 485 13.27 -2.02 -3.08
CA PRO A 485 13.17 -0.91 -4.02
C PRO A 485 11.77 -0.81 -4.64
N GLY A 486 11.05 0.27 -4.34
CA GLY A 486 9.68 0.52 -4.80
C GLY A 486 9.39 1.97 -5.17
N GLY A 487 10.20 2.92 -4.71
CA GLY A 487 10.08 4.32 -5.10
C GLY A 487 10.94 4.61 -6.33
N GLN A 488 10.33 5.15 -7.38
CA GLN A 488 10.97 5.49 -8.65
C GLN A 488 11.66 4.27 -9.22
N ILE A 489 10.91 3.36 -9.87
CA ILE A 489 11.38 2.09 -10.45
C ILE A 489 11.10 2.05 -11.96
N TYR A 490 12.15 1.93 -12.77
CA TYR A 490 12.09 1.70 -14.21
C TYR A 490 11.80 0.24 -14.53
N SER A 491 10.81 -0.01 -15.38
CA SER A 491 10.48 -1.33 -15.88
C SER A 491 9.68 -1.25 -17.18
N THR A 492 9.36 -2.40 -17.76
CA THR A 492 8.57 -2.55 -18.99
C THR A 492 7.19 -1.92 -18.87
N TYR A 493 6.63 -1.48 -19.99
CA TYR A 493 5.28 -0.89 -20.08
C TYR A 493 4.61 -1.32 -21.39
N LEU A 494 3.37 -0.87 -21.63
CA LEU A 494 2.62 -1.18 -22.85
C LEU A 494 3.37 -0.73 -24.12
N GLU A 495 2.98 -1.30 -25.26
CA GLU A 495 3.49 -0.93 -26.59
C GLU A 495 5.02 -1.04 -26.74
N ASN A 496 5.64 -2.00 -26.06
CA ASN A 496 7.10 -2.21 -26.00
C ASN A 496 7.87 -1.06 -25.34
N GLY A 497 7.18 -0.16 -24.65
CA GLY A 497 7.77 0.97 -23.94
C GLY A 497 8.24 0.62 -22.53
N TYR A 498 8.71 1.64 -21.82
CA TYR A 498 9.09 1.53 -20.41
C TYR A 498 8.45 2.68 -19.61
N ALA A 499 8.43 2.56 -18.29
CA ALA A 499 7.91 3.60 -17.40
C ALA A 499 8.63 3.59 -16.06
N VAL A 500 8.59 4.73 -15.37
CA VAL A 500 9.06 4.85 -13.98
C VAL A 500 7.85 4.99 -13.08
N LEU A 501 7.56 3.94 -12.33
CA LEU A 501 6.46 3.92 -11.38
C LEU A 501 6.99 3.92 -9.94
N SER A 502 6.18 4.43 -9.02
CA SER A 502 6.47 4.39 -7.59
C SER A 502 5.32 3.72 -6.87
N GLY A 503 5.63 2.82 -5.94
CA GLY A 503 4.64 2.15 -5.12
C GLY A 503 5.22 0.94 -4.40
N THR A 504 4.56 0.52 -3.32
CA THR A 504 4.81 -0.81 -2.77
C THR A 504 4.52 -1.91 -3.80
N SER A 505 3.70 -1.60 -4.82
CA SER A 505 3.48 -2.39 -6.02
C SER A 505 4.74 -2.71 -6.84
N MET A 506 5.79 -1.89 -6.76
CA MET A 506 7.08 -2.15 -7.42
C MET A 506 8.06 -2.88 -6.48
N ALA A 507 7.97 -2.64 -5.17
CA ALA A 507 8.76 -3.34 -4.17
C ALA A 507 8.38 -4.83 -4.04
N CYS A 508 7.08 -5.13 -4.10
CA CYS A 508 6.54 -6.49 -4.02
C CYS A 508 7.15 -7.47 -5.05
N PRO A 509 7.10 -7.21 -6.38
CA PRO A 509 7.70 -8.09 -7.39
C PRO A 509 9.22 -8.17 -7.29
N TYR A 510 9.88 -7.15 -6.74
CA TYR A 510 11.32 -7.20 -6.50
C TYR A 510 11.67 -8.36 -5.55
N VAL A 511 10.91 -8.51 -4.46
CA VAL A 511 11.11 -9.58 -3.49
C VAL A 511 10.73 -10.95 -4.08
N ALA A 512 9.66 -11.02 -4.89
CA ALA A 512 9.33 -12.23 -5.65
C ALA A 512 10.47 -12.65 -6.59
N GLY A 513 11.14 -11.68 -7.21
CA GLY A 513 12.35 -11.92 -8.00
C GLY A 513 13.50 -12.48 -7.16
N VAL A 514 13.75 -11.97 -5.95
CA VAL A 514 14.78 -12.54 -5.05
C VAL A 514 14.41 -13.98 -4.65
N ALA A 515 13.13 -14.26 -4.41
CA ALA A 515 12.66 -15.63 -4.19
C ALA A 515 12.90 -16.52 -5.43
N ALA A 516 12.69 -16.01 -6.64
CA ALA A 516 12.97 -16.72 -7.88
C ALA A 516 14.46 -17.00 -8.08
N LEU A 517 15.35 -16.07 -7.72
CA LEU A 517 16.80 -16.33 -7.67
C LEU A 517 17.14 -17.48 -6.70
N TRP A 518 16.50 -17.50 -5.52
CA TRP A 518 16.69 -18.57 -4.55
C TRP A 518 16.23 -19.92 -5.12
N VAL A 519 15.07 -19.96 -5.77
CA VAL A 519 14.55 -21.16 -6.46
C VAL A 519 15.51 -21.60 -7.57
N GLY A 520 16.08 -20.69 -8.36
CA GLY A 520 17.01 -21.05 -9.42
C GLY A 520 18.30 -21.69 -8.90
N LYS A 521 18.78 -21.25 -7.73
CA LYS A 521 19.97 -21.84 -7.09
C LYS A 521 19.67 -23.14 -6.33
N ASN A 522 18.54 -23.24 -5.65
CA ASN A 522 18.27 -24.29 -4.65
C ASN A 522 17.12 -25.25 -5.02
N GLY A 523 16.35 -24.95 -6.07
CA GLY A 523 15.07 -25.60 -6.36
C GLY A 523 13.91 -25.05 -5.50
N GLY A 524 12.68 -25.16 -6.00
CA GLY A 524 11.46 -24.68 -5.34
C GLY A 524 10.74 -25.76 -4.51
N ARG A 525 9.40 -25.73 -4.49
CA ARG A 525 8.55 -26.62 -3.68
C ARG A 525 8.86 -28.10 -3.89
N LYS A 526 9.16 -28.50 -5.14
CA LYS A 526 9.49 -29.90 -5.49
C LYS A 526 10.76 -30.42 -4.80
N ALA A 527 11.73 -29.54 -4.51
CA ALA A 527 12.99 -29.93 -3.90
C ALA A 527 12.91 -29.99 -2.37
N HIS A 528 12.06 -29.15 -1.76
CA HIS A 528 12.09 -28.88 -0.31
C HIS A 528 10.80 -29.23 0.44
N GLY A 529 9.73 -29.66 -0.25
CA GLY A 529 8.42 -29.91 0.36
C GLY A 529 7.68 -28.61 0.69
N LYS A 530 6.70 -28.65 1.60
CA LYS A 530 5.79 -27.51 1.85
C LYS A 530 6.38 -26.41 2.74
N GLU A 531 7.29 -26.76 3.66
CA GLU A 531 7.82 -25.79 4.64
C GLU A 531 8.79 -24.76 4.05
N TRP A 532 9.26 -24.97 2.83
CA TRP A 532 10.27 -24.11 2.21
C TRP A 532 9.81 -22.65 2.05
N ALA A 533 8.54 -22.43 1.74
CA ALA A 533 8.00 -21.09 1.50
C ALA A 533 8.06 -20.24 2.78
N ARG A 534 7.65 -20.81 3.91
CA ARG A 534 7.80 -20.19 5.25
C ARG A 534 9.26 -19.97 5.62
N ALA A 535 10.11 -20.98 5.37
CA ALA A 535 11.54 -20.89 5.68
C ALA A 535 12.23 -19.78 4.85
N LEU A 536 11.87 -19.64 3.57
CA LEU A 536 12.36 -18.59 2.68
C LEU A 536 11.82 -17.21 3.09
N GLY A 537 10.54 -17.10 3.45
CA GLY A 537 9.97 -15.87 4.00
C GLY A 537 10.74 -15.38 5.22
N ARG A 538 10.94 -16.25 6.23
CA ARG A 538 11.75 -15.93 7.42
C ARG A 538 13.19 -15.56 7.08
N ARG A 539 13.75 -16.22 6.07
CA ARG A 539 15.12 -15.95 5.59
C ARG A 539 15.22 -14.58 4.95
N ILE A 540 14.25 -14.18 4.12
CA ILE A 540 14.16 -12.85 3.53
C ILE A 540 14.00 -11.79 4.62
N ILE A 541 13.08 -11.98 5.57
CA ILE A 541 12.93 -11.09 6.72
C ILE A 541 14.26 -10.95 7.47
N SER A 542 14.91 -12.06 7.78
CA SER A 542 16.16 -12.01 8.55
C SER A 542 17.34 -11.34 7.83
N SER A 543 17.26 -11.19 6.50
CA SER A 543 18.29 -10.58 5.67
C SER A 543 18.30 -9.05 5.70
N GLY A 544 17.20 -8.43 6.15
CA GLY A 544 17.00 -6.98 6.06
C GLY A 544 18.14 -6.16 6.64
N GLN A 545 18.51 -5.10 5.92
CA GLN A 545 19.43 -4.07 6.39
C GLN A 545 18.66 -2.91 7.00
N PRO A 546 18.96 -2.52 8.25
CA PRO A 546 18.35 -1.33 8.84
C PRO A 546 18.71 -0.10 8.01
N ILE A 547 17.73 0.76 7.79
CA ILE A 547 17.90 2.04 7.09
C ILE A 547 17.69 3.18 8.10
N PRO A 548 18.39 4.32 7.95
CA PRO A 548 18.12 5.49 8.77
C PRO A 548 16.68 5.98 8.57
N TRP A 549 16.06 6.49 9.63
CA TRP A 549 14.73 7.04 9.54
C TRP A 549 14.76 8.38 8.80
N TYR A 550 13.78 8.55 7.91
CA TYR A 550 13.62 9.73 7.06
C TYR A 550 12.17 10.17 7.18
N HIS A 551 11.95 11.44 7.53
CA HIS A 551 10.62 12.00 7.79
C HIS A 551 10.59 13.46 7.39
N ALA A 552 9.54 13.90 6.70
CA ALA A 552 9.32 15.30 6.30
C ALA A 552 10.54 15.98 5.64
N SER A 553 11.22 15.24 4.75
CA SER A 553 12.48 15.67 4.11
C SER A 553 13.68 15.89 5.03
N VAL A 554 13.62 15.39 6.27
CA VAL A 554 14.69 15.43 7.28
C VAL A 554 15.19 14.01 7.54
N GLU A 555 16.51 13.84 7.52
CA GLU A 555 17.16 12.59 7.92
C GLU A 555 17.44 12.60 9.43
N TYR A 556 17.14 11.47 10.07
CA TYR A 556 17.42 11.23 11.48
C TYR A 556 18.50 10.14 11.58
N PRO A 557 19.79 10.45 11.35
CA PRO A 557 20.84 9.43 11.24
C PRO A 557 21.06 8.63 12.52
N ASP A 558 20.68 9.17 13.67
CA ASP A 558 20.74 8.49 14.97
C ASP A 558 19.59 7.49 15.20
N PHE A 559 18.62 7.45 14.29
CA PHE A 559 17.42 6.64 14.40
C PHE A 559 17.32 5.68 13.21
N ILE A 560 17.05 4.41 13.50
CA ILE A 560 16.70 3.42 12.49
C ILE A 560 15.19 3.52 12.24
N ALA A 561 14.77 3.36 10.98
CA ALA A 561 13.35 3.36 10.63
C ALA A 561 12.56 2.30 11.43
N PRO A 562 11.36 2.62 11.93
CA PRO A 562 10.57 1.67 12.73
C PRO A 562 10.20 0.40 11.96
N VAL A 563 10.10 -0.73 12.67
CA VAL A 563 9.71 -2.03 12.09
C VAL A 563 8.31 -1.96 11.49
N GLU A 564 7.40 -1.24 12.13
CA GLU A 564 6.06 -0.99 11.65
C GLU A 564 6.00 -0.11 10.39
N GLN A 565 7.12 0.46 9.94
CA GLN A 565 7.23 1.18 8.65
C GLN A 565 7.86 0.32 7.55
N VAL A 566 9.00 -0.34 7.83
CA VAL A 566 9.82 -1.02 6.81
C VAL A 566 10.23 -2.45 7.17
N GLY A 567 9.64 -3.03 8.21
CA GLY A 567 10.03 -4.33 8.73
C GLY A 567 11.49 -4.34 9.17
N THR A 568 12.27 -5.29 8.68
CA THR A 568 13.73 -5.35 8.93
C THR A 568 14.57 -4.37 8.10
N GLY A 569 13.93 -3.56 7.24
CA GLY A 569 14.59 -2.64 6.32
C GLY A 569 14.90 -3.28 4.96
N LEU A 570 15.90 -2.77 4.25
CA LEU A 570 16.18 -3.11 2.85
C LEU A 570 16.61 -4.57 2.68
N ILE A 571 15.93 -5.30 1.80
CA ILE A 571 16.25 -6.69 1.44
C ILE A 571 17.71 -6.84 0.98
N ASP A 572 18.34 -7.94 1.37
CA ASP A 572 19.69 -8.31 0.94
C ASP A 572 19.68 -9.71 0.30
N GLY A 573 19.53 -9.75 -1.02
CA GLY A 573 19.51 -10.97 -1.81
C GLY A 573 20.77 -11.81 -1.66
N TRP A 574 21.94 -11.18 -1.48
CA TRP A 574 23.18 -11.92 -1.25
C TRP A 574 23.13 -12.70 0.06
N LYS A 575 22.67 -12.07 1.16
CA LYS A 575 22.43 -12.78 2.43
C LYS A 575 21.42 -13.91 2.26
N VAL A 576 20.31 -13.64 1.57
CA VAL A 576 19.27 -14.65 1.31
C VAL A 576 19.86 -15.86 0.59
N LEU A 577 20.76 -15.72 -0.38
CA LEU A 577 21.25 -16.87 -1.13
C LEU A 577 22.53 -17.50 -0.57
N ASN A 578 23.34 -16.77 0.21
CA ASN A 578 24.71 -17.19 0.53
C ASN A 578 25.00 -17.40 2.02
N TYR A 579 24.14 -16.96 2.94
CA TYR A 579 24.35 -17.23 4.37
C TYR A 579 24.04 -18.70 4.71
N ASN A 580 24.83 -19.31 5.58
CA ASN A 580 24.65 -20.69 6.00
C ASN A 580 23.70 -20.83 7.19
N THR A 581 23.55 -19.78 8.00
CA THR A 581 22.61 -19.78 9.13
C THR A 581 21.18 -19.70 8.59
N GLN A 582 20.31 -20.59 9.08
CA GLN A 582 18.86 -20.49 8.94
C GLN A 582 18.26 -20.12 10.29
N LEU A 583 17.36 -19.14 10.29
CA LEU A 583 16.54 -18.82 11.44
C LEU A 583 15.12 -19.35 11.23
N ASP A 584 14.58 -19.94 12.29
CA ASP A 584 13.16 -20.25 12.41
C ASP A 584 12.59 -19.50 13.61
N PHE A 585 11.64 -18.60 13.34
CA PHE A 585 11.04 -17.71 14.32
C PHE A 585 9.64 -17.29 13.87
N LYS A 586 8.83 -16.85 14.84
CA LYS A 586 7.69 -15.99 14.58
C LYS A 586 8.14 -14.55 14.78
N THR A 587 7.68 -13.64 13.93
CA THR A 587 7.89 -12.21 14.16
C THR A 587 7.45 -11.84 15.57
N ILE A 588 8.28 -11.08 16.29
CA ILE A 588 8.11 -10.84 17.73
C ILE A 588 7.07 -9.74 17.95
N GLY A 589 5.80 -10.12 18.01
CA GLY A 589 4.72 -9.26 18.46
C GLY A 589 4.66 -9.25 19.99
N LEU A 590 5.04 -8.13 20.62
CA LEU A 590 5.00 -7.95 22.08
C LEU A 590 3.60 -7.57 22.58
N ASN A 591 2.69 -7.21 21.66
CA ASN A 591 1.33 -6.76 21.96
C ASN A 591 1.34 -5.46 22.80
N ASP A 592 0.21 -5.17 23.46
CA ASP A 592 0.03 -4.05 24.35
C ASP A 592 0.49 -4.37 25.80
N THR A 593 0.50 -3.39 26.71
CA THR A 593 1.00 -3.63 28.09
C THR A 593 0.08 -4.52 28.92
N HIS A 594 -1.18 -4.71 28.52
CA HIS A 594 -2.14 -5.53 29.23
C HIS A 594 -2.07 -7.01 28.82
N TYR A 595 -1.91 -7.27 27.53
CA TYR A 595 -1.77 -8.60 26.93
C TYR A 595 -0.32 -8.91 26.51
N PHE A 596 0.63 -8.34 27.24
CA PHE A 596 2.06 -8.36 26.90
C PHE A 596 2.62 -9.77 26.68
N SER A 597 3.28 -9.98 25.54
CA SER A 597 3.91 -11.24 25.16
C SER A 597 5.41 -11.21 25.43
N ARG A 598 5.82 -11.88 26.52
CA ARG A 598 7.17 -11.75 27.09
C ARG A 598 8.26 -12.61 26.44
N TYR A 599 7.96 -13.88 26.15
CA TYR A 599 8.95 -14.90 25.81
C TYR A 599 8.85 -15.29 24.34
N HIS A 600 9.95 -15.21 23.60
CA HIS A 600 9.98 -15.49 22.17
C HIS A 600 11.13 -16.40 21.79
N ASP A 601 10.80 -17.55 21.22
CA ASP A 601 11.78 -18.56 20.82
C ASP A 601 12.27 -18.32 19.38
N ILE A 602 13.58 -18.47 19.19
CA ILE A 602 14.26 -18.44 17.89
C ILE A 602 15.09 -19.73 17.80
N THR A 603 14.92 -20.49 16.73
CA THR A 603 15.77 -21.65 16.42
C THR A 603 16.80 -21.25 15.38
N LEU A 604 18.07 -21.44 15.71
CA LEU A 604 19.19 -21.24 14.79
C LEU A 604 19.66 -22.60 14.29
N THR A 605 19.89 -22.72 13.00
CA THR A 605 20.48 -23.92 12.37
C THR A 605 21.69 -23.52 11.55
N ASN A 606 22.82 -24.20 11.75
CA ASN A 606 24.02 -24.03 10.93
C ASN A 606 23.98 -25.02 9.75
N ASN A 607 23.63 -24.55 8.54
CA ASN A 607 23.66 -25.39 7.33
C ASN A 607 25.03 -25.37 6.62
N GLY A 608 26.03 -24.75 7.23
CA GLY A 608 27.37 -24.62 6.68
C GLY A 608 28.25 -25.84 6.92
N LYS A 609 29.53 -25.72 6.56
CA LYS A 609 30.54 -26.78 6.70
C LYS A 609 31.50 -26.58 7.87
N GLU A 610 31.44 -25.42 8.52
CA GLU A 610 32.32 -25.02 9.61
C GLU A 610 31.50 -24.74 10.88
N ASN A 611 32.17 -24.74 12.03
CA ASN A 611 31.54 -24.33 13.28
C ASN A 611 31.29 -22.81 13.25
N ILE A 612 30.13 -22.37 13.74
CA ILE A 612 29.79 -20.93 13.82
C ILE A 612 29.55 -20.56 15.27
N ASP A 613 30.26 -19.54 15.75
CA ASP A 613 30.04 -18.92 17.06
C ASP A 613 29.03 -17.78 16.91
N TYR A 614 27.92 -17.86 17.64
CA TYR A 614 26.84 -16.89 17.60
C TYR A 614 26.87 -15.94 18.80
N THR A 615 26.67 -14.67 18.52
CA THR A 615 26.47 -13.60 19.51
C THR A 615 25.17 -12.84 19.22
N PHE A 616 24.57 -12.29 20.27
CA PHE A 616 23.28 -11.62 20.21
C PHE A 616 23.45 -10.17 20.68
N SER A 617 22.80 -9.24 19.97
CA SER A 617 22.70 -7.84 20.40
C SER A 617 21.31 -7.30 20.11
N HIS A 618 20.93 -6.25 20.83
CA HIS A 618 19.66 -5.55 20.65
C HIS A 618 19.92 -4.24 19.90
N ALA A 619 19.14 -4.00 18.84
CA ALA A 619 19.19 -2.80 18.02
C ALA A 619 17.80 -2.14 18.02
N PRO A 620 17.53 -1.16 18.91
CA PRO A 620 16.25 -0.46 18.93
C PRO A 620 16.09 0.41 17.66
N ALA A 621 14.86 0.52 17.17
CA ALA A 621 14.48 1.46 16.13
C ALA A 621 13.91 2.75 16.76
N ALA A 622 13.57 3.75 15.93
CA ALA A 622 12.79 4.88 16.39
C ALA A 622 11.46 4.39 17.00
N GLY A 623 11.14 4.92 18.18
CA GLY A 623 9.79 4.87 18.72
C GLY A 623 9.01 6.10 18.29
N VAL A 624 7.69 6.01 18.35
CA VAL A 624 6.78 7.12 18.03
C VAL A 624 5.60 7.14 19.01
N GLU A 625 5.14 8.32 19.39
CA GLU A 625 3.83 8.49 20.02
C GLU A 625 2.76 8.55 18.93
N THR A 626 1.88 7.55 18.86
CA THR A 626 0.97 7.37 17.72
C THR A 626 -0.40 7.99 17.91
N TYR A 627 -0.70 8.56 19.08
CA TYR A 627 -2.05 9.03 19.43
C TYR A 627 -2.03 10.47 19.90
N THR A 628 -3.08 11.22 19.56
CA THR A 628 -3.25 12.64 19.89
C THR A 628 -4.71 12.95 20.20
N CYS A 629 -4.97 14.03 20.95
CA CYS A 629 -6.31 14.49 21.32
C CYS A 629 -6.46 16.02 21.16
N PRO A 630 -6.26 16.56 19.94
CA PRO A 630 -6.51 17.98 19.68
C PRO A 630 -7.98 18.30 19.95
N ASP A 631 -8.25 19.37 20.71
CA ASP A 631 -9.61 19.84 21.01
C ASP A 631 -10.59 18.75 21.52
N ASN A 632 -10.06 17.81 22.32
CA ASN A 632 -10.75 16.61 22.85
C ASN A 632 -11.18 15.57 21.80
N ASP A 633 -10.79 15.72 20.53
CA ASP A 633 -11.03 14.73 19.49
C ASP A 633 -9.83 13.80 19.33
N CYS A 634 -9.82 12.73 20.11
CA CYS A 634 -8.73 11.77 20.10
C CYS A 634 -8.68 10.91 18.84
N ARG A 635 -7.49 10.70 18.27
CA ARG A 635 -7.25 9.84 17.10
C ARG A 635 -5.79 9.42 16.97
N VAL A 636 -5.54 8.46 16.08
CA VAL A 636 -4.19 8.14 15.62
C VAL A 636 -3.60 9.33 14.84
N LYS A 637 -2.31 9.60 15.06
CA LYS A 637 -1.55 10.64 14.36
C LYS A 637 -1.33 10.27 12.89
N THR A 638 -1.40 11.27 12.02
CA THR A 638 -0.99 11.13 10.62
C THR A 638 0.52 11.11 10.51
N TRP A 639 1.06 10.75 9.34
CA TRP A 639 2.50 10.75 9.07
C TRP A 639 3.18 12.08 9.46
N ALA A 640 2.55 13.19 9.10
CA ALA A 640 3.09 14.53 9.33
C ALA A 640 3.21 14.91 10.82
N GLU A 641 2.48 14.24 11.70
CA GLU A 641 2.45 14.53 13.15
C GLU A 641 3.37 13.60 13.96
N LEU A 642 3.98 12.60 13.33
CA LEU A 642 4.90 11.69 14.01
C LEU A 642 6.26 12.35 14.25
N GLU A 643 6.86 12.03 15.38
CA GLU A 643 8.20 12.47 15.76
C GLU A 643 8.99 11.28 16.29
N ALA A 644 10.27 11.17 15.91
CA ALA A 644 11.16 10.15 16.44
C ALA A 644 11.45 10.41 17.92
N ILE A 645 11.23 9.38 18.73
CA ILE A 645 11.58 9.36 20.13
C ILE A 645 12.32 8.07 20.48
N LYS A 646 13.19 8.14 21.49
CA LYS A 646 13.94 6.97 21.98
C LYS A 646 13.07 6.18 22.96
N LEU A 647 12.48 5.08 22.49
CA LEU A 647 11.68 4.15 23.30
C LEU A 647 12.36 2.78 23.39
N GLU A 648 13.43 2.70 24.18
CA GLU A 648 14.18 1.46 24.34
C GLU A 648 13.61 0.58 25.46
N VAL A 649 13.37 -0.69 25.14
CA VAL A 649 12.89 -1.70 26.09
C VAL A 649 14.02 -2.53 26.67
N ASP A 650 13.81 -3.02 27.89
CA ASP A 650 14.77 -3.92 28.53
C ASP A 650 14.63 -5.33 27.94
N VAL A 651 15.73 -5.84 27.38
CA VAL A 651 15.79 -7.15 26.71
C VAL A 651 16.84 -8.03 27.37
N SER A 652 16.43 -9.23 27.78
CA SER A 652 17.36 -10.29 28.19
C SER A 652 17.69 -11.17 27.00
N LEU A 653 18.94 -11.09 26.55
CA LEU A 653 19.44 -11.84 25.39
C LEU A 653 20.06 -13.19 25.78
N PRO A 654 20.02 -14.20 24.88
CA PRO A 654 20.74 -15.44 25.06
C PRO A 654 22.25 -15.22 25.20
N LYS A 655 22.92 -16.08 26.00
CA LYS A 655 24.38 -16.16 25.98
C LYS A 655 24.86 -16.73 24.65
N GLY A 656 26.01 -16.26 24.15
CA GLY A 656 26.62 -16.77 22.93
C GLY A 656 26.97 -18.26 23.02
N PHE A 657 26.99 -18.93 21.87
CA PHE A 657 27.25 -20.36 21.75
C PHE A 657 27.75 -20.73 20.35
N THR A 658 28.36 -21.91 20.23
CA THR A 658 28.82 -22.49 18.97
C THR A 658 27.81 -23.54 18.45
N LEU A 659 27.55 -23.58 17.15
CA LEU A 659 26.90 -24.72 16.47
C LEU A 659 27.86 -25.35 15.48
N LYS A 660 27.94 -26.69 15.51
CA LYS A 660 28.63 -27.47 14.47
C LYS A 660 27.77 -27.56 13.20
N PRO A 661 28.35 -27.96 12.05
CA PRO A 661 27.60 -28.26 10.84
C PRO A 661 26.38 -29.17 11.09
N GLY A 662 25.21 -28.73 10.65
CA GLY A 662 23.94 -29.43 10.80
C GLY A 662 23.30 -29.36 12.19
N GLU A 663 23.93 -28.73 13.18
CA GLU A 663 23.33 -28.55 14.50
C GLU A 663 22.31 -27.41 14.51
N SER A 664 21.23 -27.63 15.25
CA SER A 664 20.22 -26.62 15.56
C SER A 664 20.14 -26.37 17.06
N LYS A 665 19.87 -25.13 17.45
CA LYS A 665 19.61 -24.77 18.86
C LYS A 665 18.50 -23.73 18.95
N LYS A 666 17.53 -24.04 19.80
CA LYS A 666 16.49 -23.10 20.20
C LYS A 666 16.96 -22.23 21.36
N VAL A 667 16.79 -20.92 21.24
CA VAL A 667 17.05 -19.92 22.27
C VAL A 667 15.82 -19.07 22.49
N SER A 668 15.74 -18.41 23.65
CA SER A 668 14.60 -17.55 24.00
C SER A 668 15.08 -16.13 24.27
N VAL A 669 14.43 -15.16 23.65
CA VAL A 669 14.61 -13.72 23.91
C VAL A 669 13.46 -13.26 24.80
N ASN A 670 13.78 -12.55 25.87
CA ASN A 670 12.78 -12.14 26.86
C ASN A 670 12.74 -10.63 26.97
N PHE A 671 11.54 -10.06 26.92
CA PHE A 671 11.31 -8.62 27.07
C PHE A 671 10.71 -8.33 28.44
N GLU A 672 11.03 -7.16 29.00
CA GLU A 672 10.28 -6.65 30.16
C GLU A 672 9.10 -5.79 29.69
N ASN A 673 7.98 -5.88 30.41
CA ASN A 673 6.82 -5.05 30.12
C ASN A 673 7.19 -3.58 30.41
N PRO A 674 7.00 -2.65 29.44
CA PRO A 674 7.43 -1.27 29.62
C PRO A 674 6.48 -0.42 30.48
N ASP A 675 5.45 -1.00 31.10
CA ASP A 675 4.46 -0.31 31.95
C ASP A 675 5.06 0.58 33.06
N LYS A 676 6.29 0.30 33.49
CA LYS A 676 7.04 1.07 34.52
C LYS A 676 8.06 2.06 33.98
N LYS A 677 8.23 2.19 32.66
CA LYS A 677 9.22 3.10 32.04
C LYS A 677 8.83 4.58 32.16
N GLY A 678 7.60 4.90 32.57
CA GLY A 678 7.12 6.28 32.70
C GLY A 678 6.80 6.97 31.37
N TRP A 679 6.69 6.20 30.29
CA TRP A 679 6.28 6.71 28.98
C TRP A 679 4.80 7.14 28.99
N ASN A 680 4.45 8.05 28.09
CA ASN A 680 3.10 8.61 28.00
C ASN A 680 2.10 7.59 27.41
N ALA A 681 1.58 6.70 28.25
CA ALA A 681 0.64 5.66 27.81
C ALA A 681 -0.62 6.22 27.11
N ALA A 682 -1.03 7.46 27.42
CA ALA A 682 -2.17 8.11 26.76
C ALA A 682 -1.90 8.46 25.28
N ALA A 683 -0.64 8.59 24.89
CA ALA A 683 -0.23 8.85 23.50
C ALA A 683 0.06 7.57 22.69
N LEU A 684 -0.26 6.39 23.25
CA LEU A 684 -0.01 5.07 22.65
C LEU A 684 1.43 4.93 22.10
N PRO A 685 2.48 4.94 22.94
CA PRO A 685 3.86 4.90 22.45
C PRO A 685 4.13 3.55 21.77
N ALA A 686 4.41 3.59 20.47
CA ALA A 686 4.83 2.43 19.69
C ALA A 686 6.35 2.34 19.70
N TYR A 687 6.87 1.14 19.93
CA TYR A 687 8.30 0.89 20.00
C TYR A 687 8.65 -0.40 19.28
N SER A 688 9.79 -0.40 18.61
CA SER A 688 10.22 -1.52 17.79
C SER A 688 11.74 -1.61 17.69
N GLY A 689 12.22 -2.63 16.99
CA GLY A 689 13.64 -2.84 16.74
C GLY A 689 13.94 -4.26 16.31
N ASN A 690 15.22 -4.61 16.35
CA ASN A 690 15.72 -5.90 15.89
C ASN A 690 16.59 -6.58 16.94
N ILE A 691 16.42 -7.89 17.09
CA ILE A 691 17.41 -8.75 17.73
C ILE A 691 18.41 -9.16 16.65
N ARG A 692 19.66 -8.70 16.77
CA ARG A 692 20.74 -9.01 15.84
C ARG A 692 21.48 -10.25 16.28
N ILE A 693 21.72 -11.15 15.33
CA ILE A 693 22.39 -12.43 15.51
C ILE A 693 23.61 -12.42 14.59
N LYS A 694 24.81 -12.38 15.19
CA LYS A 694 26.08 -12.36 14.46
C LYS A 694 26.82 -13.68 14.59
N GLY A 695 27.21 -14.26 13.47
CA GLY A 695 28.06 -15.45 13.38
C GLY A 695 29.54 -15.09 13.19
N SER A 696 30.45 -15.94 13.68
CA SER A 696 31.90 -15.79 13.47
C SER A 696 32.37 -15.78 12.01
N THR A 697 31.51 -16.22 11.08
CA THR A 697 31.73 -16.17 9.62
C THR A 697 31.45 -14.79 9.00
N GLY A 698 31.01 -13.81 9.80
CA GLY A 698 30.60 -12.49 9.34
C GLY A 698 29.12 -12.39 8.96
N GLU A 699 28.34 -13.47 9.17
CA GLU A 699 26.90 -13.44 9.00
C GLU A 699 26.24 -12.53 10.04
N ASP A 700 25.33 -11.67 9.59
CA ASP A 700 24.56 -10.75 10.43
C ASP A 700 23.08 -10.74 10.01
N LEU A 701 22.24 -11.30 10.88
CA LEU A 701 20.81 -11.53 10.67
C LEU A 701 19.98 -10.81 11.74
N SER A 702 18.74 -10.45 11.40
CA SER A 702 17.80 -9.80 12.33
C SER A 702 16.54 -10.62 12.58
N VAL A 703 15.98 -10.49 13.78
CA VAL A 703 14.59 -10.86 14.08
C VAL A 703 13.86 -9.59 14.55
N PRO A 704 12.86 -9.11 13.80
CA PRO A 704 12.14 -7.88 14.14
C PRO A 704 11.18 -8.09 15.32
N TYR A 705 11.01 -7.03 16.13
CA TYR A 705 9.99 -6.96 17.17
C TYR A 705 9.23 -5.63 17.13
N PHE A 706 7.99 -5.64 17.61
CA PHE A 706 7.14 -4.47 17.79
C PHE A 706 6.25 -4.62 19.04
N GLY A 707 5.98 -3.52 19.74
CA GLY A 707 5.03 -3.47 20.85
C GLY A 707 4.40 -2.10 21.04
N LEU A 708 3.31 -2.07 21.80
CA LEU A 708 2.59 -0.84 22.15
C LEU A 708 2.63 -0.64 23.67
N ALA A 709 3.22 0.46 24.13
CA ALA A 709 3.44 0.73 25.55
C ALA A 709 2.21 1.36 26.24
N ALA A 710 1.03 0.76 26.03
CA ALA A 710 -0.23 1.20 26.62
C ALA A 710 -1.22 0.03 26.72
N ASN A 711 -2.26 0.18 27.54
CA ASN A 711 -3.44 -0.68 27.45
C ASN A 711 -4.35 -0.10 26.37
N LEU A 712 -4.32 -0.71 25.18
CA LEU A 712 -4.98 -0.16 23.99
C LEU A 712 -6.47 0.03 24.23
N LYS A 713 -7.14 -1.02 24.72
CA LYS A 713 -8.58 -1.00 25.01
C LYS A 713 -8.94 0.13 25.97
N SER A 714 -8.15 0.33 27.03
CA SER A 714 -8.42 1.38 28.02
C SER A 714 -8.24 2.79 27.47
N VAL A 715 -7.27 3.01 26.58
CA VAL A 715 -6.97 4.34 26.04
C VAL A 715 -7.98 4.74 24.97
N VAL A 716 -8.35 3.82 24.08
CA VAL A 716 -9.23 4.16 22.95
C VAL A 716 -10.72 4.00 23.26
N SER A 717 -11.10 3.41 24.41
CA SER A 717 -12.52 3.28 24.78
C SER A 717 -13.06 4.58 25.41
N PRO A 718 -14.25 5.05 25.01
CA PRO A 718 -15.08 4.54 23.93
C PRO A 718 -14.45 4.79 22.55
N ILE A 719 -14.56 3.80 21.65
CA ILE A 719 -13.84 3.78 20.35
C ILE A 719 -14.29 4.86 19.37
N PHE A 720 -15.45 5.48 19.60
CA PHE A 720 -15.92 6.57 18.74
C PHE A 720 -15.20 7.89 19.06
N ARG A 721 -14.94 8.68 18.01
CA ARG A 721 -14.38 10.05 18.10
C ARG A 721 -15.35 11.02 18.78
N ALA A 722 -14.83 12.15 19.24
CA ALA A 722 -15.65 13.14 19.94
C ALA A 722 -16.76 13.66 19.01
N GLY A 723 -17.98 13.77 19.54
CA GLY A 723 -19.16 14.16 18.77
C GLY A 723 -19.77 13.06 17.91
N TYR A 724 -19.17 11.85 17.85
CA TYR A 724 -19.68 10.71 17.10
C TYR A 724 -20.03 9.52 18.02
N PRO A 725 -20.92 8.61 17.57
CA PRO A 725 -21.75 8.73 16.37
C PRO A 725 -22.80 9.84 16.51
N THR A 726 -23.26 10.38 15.37
CA THR A 726 -24.45 11.22 15.30
C THR A 726 -25.55 10.45 14.58
N ALA A 727 -26.80 10.75 14.92
CA ALA A 727 -27.96 10.20 14.22
C ALA A 727 -28.93 11.33 13.85
N VAL A 728 -29.29 11.37 12.58
CA VAL A 728 -30.14 12.40 11.98
C VAL A 728 -31.22 11.77 11.09
N ALA A 729 -32.23 12.58 10.75
CA ALA A 729 -33.33 12.26 9.85
C ALA A 729 -33.69 13.51 9.03
N THR A 730 -34.55 13.37 8.01
CA THR A 730 -35.03 14.45 7.11
C THR A 730 -33.91 15.10 6.26
N PRO A 731 -34.22 15.81 5.17
CA PRO A 731 -33.19 16.47 4.35
C PRO A 731 -32.39 17.53 5.11
N GLU A 732 -32.98 18.12 6.15
CA GLU A 732 -32.36 19.15 7.00
C GLU A 732 -31.40 18.57 8.07
N ASN A 733 -31.17 17.26 8.08
CA ASN A 733 -30.36 16.56 9.09
C ASN A 733 -30.85 16.83 10.52
N THR A 734 -32.16 16.75 10.73
CA THR A 734 -32.81 16.88 12.05
C THR A 734 -32.28 15.79 13.01
N PRO A 735 -31.73 16.13 14.19
CA PRO A 735 -31.27 15.14 15.15
C PRO A 735 -32.37 14.17 15.58
N ILE A 736 -32.04 12.88 15.71
CA ILE A 736 -33.01 11.82 16.03
C ILE A 736 -33.73 12.04 17.37
N GLU A 737 -33.10 12.75 18.31
CA GLU A 737 -33.71 13.11 19.59
C GLU A 737 -34.90 14.06 19.43
N LYS A 738 -34.93 14.83 18.33
CA LYS A 738 -36.03 15.73 17.96
C LYS A 738 -37.00 15.09 16.98
N HIS A 739 -36.59 14.00 16.31
CA HIS A 739 -37.37 13.29 15.31
C HIS A 739 -37.15 11.78 15.44
N SER A 740 -37.99 11.13 16.25
CA SER A 740 -37.90 9.70 16.58
C SER A 740 -39.09 8.88 16.07
N THR A 741 -39.91 9.46 15.20
CA THR A 741 -41.04 8.80 14.54
C THR A 741 -40.78 8.75 13.05
N PHE A 742 -40.81 7.55 12.45
CA PHE A 742 -40.37 7.31 11.08
C PHE A 742 -41.47 6.66 10.25
N THR A 743 -41.72 7.24 9.09
CA THR A 743 -42.53 6.67 7.99
C THR A 743 -41.69 5.84 7.02
N PHE A 744 -40.36 5.97 7.06
CA PHE A 744 -39.42 5.41 6.08
C PHE A 744 -39.66 5.86 4.63
N ASP A 745 -40.22 7.06 4.44
CA ASP A 745 -40.31 7.70 3.12
C ASP A 745 -38.91 8.05 2.61
N TYR A 746 -38.46 7.31 1.59
CA TYR A 746 -37.15 7.47 0.96
C TYR A 746 -37.13 8.50 -0.18
N SER A 747 -38.21 9.26 -0.40
CA SER A 747 -38.16 10.34 -1.39
C SER A 747 -37.18 11.43 -0.97
N ASP A 748 -36.43 11.97 -1.94
CA ASP A 748 -35.41 13.02 -1.71
C ASP A 748 -35.98 14.27 -1.00
N ALA A 749 -37.28 14.50 -1.13
CA ALA A 749 -37.98 15.61 -0.49
C ALA A 749 -38.25 15.39 1.01
N VAL A 750 -38.21 14.14 1.49
CA VAL A 750 -38.70 13.77 2.83
C VAL A 750 -37.64 13.04 3.66
N LEU A 751 -36.88 12.12 3.07
CA LEU A 751 -35.80 11.35 3.70
C LEU A 751 -36.07 10.98 5.18
N ASP A 752 -37.24 10.41 5.45
CA ASP A 752 -37.76 10.19 6.80
C ASP A 752 -37.36 8.82 7.37
N PHE A 753 -36.07 8.68 7.66
CA PHE A 753 -35.49 7.49 8.26
C PHE A 753 -34.19 7.82 9.03
N PRO A 754 -33.76 6.94 9.95
CA PRO A 754 -32.49 7.12 10.65
C PRO A 754 -31.28 7.06 9.71
N ARG A 755 -30.37 8.02 9.86
CA ARG A 755 -29.05 8.04 9.23
C ARG A 755 -28.01 8.24 10.31
N ILE A 756 -27.05 7.32 10.40
CA ILE A 756 -26.00 7.33 11.42
C ILE A 756 -24.67 7.65 10.75
N VAL A 757 -23.98 8.66 11.27
CA VAL A 757 -22.59 8.95 10.91
C VAL A 757 -21.71 8.59 12.09
N ALA A 758 -20.67 7.80 11.86
CA ALA A 758 -19.73 7.36 12.87
C ALA A 758 -18.28 7.62 12.44
N ARG A 759 -17.44 7.92 13.42
CA ARG A 759 -15.98 7.96 13.27
C ARG A 759 -15.32 7.18 14.39
N LEU A 760 -14.40 6.31 14.04
CA LEU A 760 -13.66 5.42 14.92
C LEU A 760 -12.24 5.93 15.15
N LYS A 761 -11.80 5.86 16.41
CA LYS A 761 -10.43 6.13 16.88
C LYS A 761 -9.45 5.02 16.50
N TRP A 762 -9.96 3.80 16.35
CA TRP A 762 -9.22 2.57 16.10
C TRP A 762 -10.05 1.61 15.25
N GLY A 763 -9.45 0.63 14.60
CA GLY A 763 -10.20 -0.40 13.89
C GLY A 763 -11.10 -1.20 14.82
N SER A 764 -12.27 -1.62 14.32
CA SER A 764 -13.19 -2.47 15.07
C SER A 764 -13.45 -3.76 14.31
N ALA A 765 -13.30 -4.90 15.00
CA ALA A 765 -13.63 -6.20 14.41
C ALA A 765 -15.12 -6.31 14.04
N GLN A 766 -15.99 -5.51 14.68
CA GLN A 766 -17.42 -5.54 14.40
C GLN A 766 -18.11 -4.21 14.74
N ILE A 767 -18.82 -3.65 13.78
CA ILE A 767 -19.85 -2.62 13.99
C ILE A 767 -21.21 -3.28 13.80
N ARG A 768 -22.16 -2.93 14.67
CA ARG A 768 -23.52 -3.45 14.67
C ARG A 768 -24.54 -2.34 14.72
N TRP A 769 -25.63 -2.54 13.98
CA TRP A 769 -26.85 -1.76 14.07
C TRP A 769 -28.01 -2.75 14.21
N ASP A 770 -28.53 -2.84 15.43
CA ASP A 770 -29.48 -3.86 15.86
C ASP A 770 -30.78 -3.21 16.38
N ILE A 771 -31.91 -3.86 16.11
CA ILE A 771 -33.24 -3.44 16.54
C ILE A 771 -33.78 -4.40 17.60
N PHE A 772 -34.33 -3.83 18.66
CA PHE A 772 -34.91 -4.55 19.80
C PHE A 772 -36.32 -4.06 20.12
N GLU A 773 -37.05 -4.88 20.88
CA GLU A 773 -38.33 -4.51 21.51
C GLU A 773 -38.21 -3.24 22.37
N SER A 774 -39.27 -2.43 22.43
CA SER A 774 -39.24 -1.11 23.08
C SER A 774 -38.84 -1.08 24.58
N ASP A 775 -38.91 -2.20 25.29
CA ASP A 775 -38.56 -2.31 26.71
C ASP A 775 -37.13 -2.87 26.92
N TRP A 776 -36.39 -3.09 25.83
CA TRP A 776 -35.06 -3.68 25.89
C TRP A 776 -34.06 -2.75 26.58
N THR A 777 -33.11 -3.36 27.29
CA THR A 777 -32.01 -2.66 27.96
C THR A 777 -30.74 -3.50 27.84
N GLU A 778 -29.56 -2.88 27.98
CA GLU A 778 -28.26 -3.58 27.93
C GLU A 778 -28.16 -4.76 28.92
N ARG A 779 -28.96 -4.80 30.00
CA ARG A 779 -29.02 -5.94 30.92
C ARG A 779 -29.56 -7.23 30.29
N LYS A 780 -30.30 -7.11 29.18
CA LYS A 780 -30.82 -8.22 28.38
C LYS A 780 -29.86 -8.63 27.24
N TRP A 781 -28.66 -8.03 27.15
CA TRP A 781 -27.66 -8.41 26.14
C TRP A 781 -27.34 -9.90 26.20
N SER A 782 -27.35 -10.55 25.04
CA SER A 782 -27.02 -11.96 24.89
C SER A 782 -26.32 -12.20 23.55
N TRP A 783 -25.45 -13.20 23.51
CA TRP A 783 -24.71 -13.57 22.32
C TRP A 783 -24.70 -15.09 22.11
N PRO A 784 -24.81 -15.61 20.88
CA PRO A 784 -25.13 -14.87 19.66
C PRO A 784 -26.53 -14.26 19.70
N LEU A 785 -26.76 -13.20 18.93
CA LEU A 785 -28.09 -12.64 18.77
C LEU A 785 -28.96 -13.59 17.93
N THR A 786 -30.23 -13.73 18.28
CA THR A 786 -31.16 -14.61 17.57
C THR A 786 -32.53 -13.96 17.54
N PRO A 787 -33.12 -13.70 16.35
CA PRO A 787 -34.44 -13.08 16.25
C PRO A 787 -35.48 -13.77 17.15
N GLY A 788 -36.24 -12.97 17.89
CA GLY A 788 -37.26 -13.43 18.84
C GLY A 788 -36.74 -13.86 20.21
N LYS A 789 -35.42 -13.83 20.48
CA LYS A 789 -34.85 -14.10 21.81
C LYS A 789 -34.38 -12.82 22.49
N ASN A 790 -34.63 -12.71 23.80
CA ASN A 790 -34.23 -11.58 24.64
C ASN A 790 -34.61 -10.20 24.07
N GLY A 791 -35.72 -10.13 23.31
CA GLY A 791 -36.23 -8.91 22.68
C GLY A 791 -35.47 -8.48 21.43
N TYR A 792 -34.55 -9.27 20.87
CA TYR A 792 -33.89 -8.98 19.60
C TYR A 792 -34.84 -9.22 18.43
N ILE A 793 -34.96 -8.24 17.54
CA ILE A 793 -35.84 -8.28 16.37
C ILE A 793 -35.02 -8.63 15.13
N GLY A 794 -33.91 -7.93 14.90
CA GLY A 794 -33.06 -8.16 13.74
C GLY A 794 -31.99 -7.08 13.61
N SER A 795 -31.03 -7.33 12.72
CA SER A 795 -30.01 -6.37 12.29
C SER A 795 -30.59 -5.45 11.22
N VAL A 796 -30.04 -4.24 11.09
CA VAL A 796 -30.40 -3.32 10.02
C VAL A 796 -29.83 -3.79 8.69
N HIS A 797 -30.66 -3.73 7.65
CA HIS A 797 -30.27 -3.75 6.25
C HIS A 797 -30.50 -2.35 5.67
N GLY A 798 -29.44 -1.72 5.20
CA GLY A 798 -29.45 -0.31 4.85
C GLY A 798 -28.51 0.00 3.69
N ILE A 799 -28.06 1.25 3.62
CA ILE A 799 -27.12 1.74 2.61
C ILE A 799 -25.88 2.27 3.32
N ASP A 800 -24.71 1.84 2.88
CA ASP A 800 -23.43 2.45 3.22
C ASP A 800 -23.19 3.63 2.28
N LYS A 801 -23.10 4.82 2.88
CA LYS A 801 -22.83 6.11 2.24
C LYS A 801 -21.45 6.63 2.59
N SER A 802 -20.60 5.82 3.20
CA SER A 802 -19.25 6.21 3.58
C SER A 802 -18.52 6.81 2.37
N THR A 803 -18.55 6.15 1.22
CA THR A 803 -17.95 6.63 -0.02
C THR A 803 -18.94 7.39 -0.89
N GLY A 804 -18.74 8.70 -1.06
CA GLY A 804 -19.44 9.51 -2.06
C GLY A 804 -18.99 9.23 -3.50
N SER A 805 -18.94 7.96 -3.91
CA SER A 805 -18.69 7.61 -5.31
C SER A 805 -19.88 8.06 -6.17
N VAL A 806 -19.61 8.85 -7.20
CA VAL A 806 -20.61 9.30 -8.19
C VAL A 806 -21.14 8.10 -8.99
N ASP A 807 -20.40 6.99 -9.03
CA ASP A 807 -20.68 5.81 -9.84
C ASP A 807 -21.54 4.77 -9.11
N TYR A 808 -21.53 4.75 -7.76
CA TYR A 808 -22.37 3.89 -6.93
C TYR A 808 -23.18 4.69 -5.93
N PRO A 809 -24.32 5.27 -6.35
CA PRO A 809 -25.06 6.16 -5.47
C PRO A 809 -25.55 5.45 -4.21
N ASN A 810 -25.76 4.12 -4.20
CA ASN A 810 -26.26 3.37 -3.04
C ASN A 810 -25.63 1.97 -2.91
N VAL A 811 -24.63 1.78 -2.02
CA VAL A 811 -24.08 0.46 -1.69
C VAL A 811 -24.89 -0.15 -0.55
N THR A 812 -25.66 -1.21 -0.80
CA THR A 812 -26.44 -1.88 0.26
C THR A 812 -25.52 -2.55 1.27
N VAL A 813 -25.83 -2.40 2.56
CA VAL A 813 -25.07 -2.97 3.68
C VAL A 813 -26.01 -3.69 4.65
N THR A 814 -25.61 -4.88 5.08
CA THR A 814 -26.32 -5.62 6.12
C THR A 814 -25.42 -5.77 7.33
N PHE A 815 -25.91 -5.39 8.51
CA PHE A 815 -25.18 -5.55 9.76
C PHE A 815 -25.24 -7.01 10.25
N PRO A 816 -24.20 -7.52 10.92
CA PRO A 816 -23.00 -6.81 11.34
C PRO A 816 -21.98 -6.56 10.22
N VAL A 817 -21.32 -5.41 10.32
CA VAL A 817 -20.19 -5.03 9.48
C VAL A 817 -18.91 -5.47 10.20
N GLN A 818 -18.16 -6.40 9.61
CA GLN A 818 -16.93 -6.95 10.20
C GLN A 818 -15.66 -6.30 9.66
N TRP A 819 -14.59 -6.32 10.47
CA TRP A 819 -13.22 -5.91 10.10
C TRP A 819 -13.14 -4.47 9.57
N VAL A 820 -13.69 -3.52 10.33
CA VAL A 820 -13.74 -2.10 9.95
C VAL A 820 -12.45 -1.42 10.35
N ASN A 821 -11.91 -0.59 9.46
CA ASN A 821 -10.74 0.25 9.69
C ASN A 821 -11.08 1.48 10.56
N ARG A 822 -10.04 2.06 11.18
CA ARG A 822 -10.14 3.39 11.79
C ARG A 822 -10.33 4.47 10.72
N ASN A 823 -10.90 5.62 11.09
CA ASN A 823 -10.86 6.79 10.22
C ASN A 823 -9.44 7.39 10.27
N ALA A 824 -8.98 7.92 9.13
CA ALA A 824 -7.75 8.70 9.02
C ALA A 824 -8.10 10.16 8.66
N ASP A 825 -7.28 11.12 9.10
CA ASP A 825 -7.48 12.54 8.79
C ASP A 825 -6.48 12.97 7.70
N THR A 826 -6.60 12.39 6.50
CA THR A 826 -5.76 12.75 5.34
C THR A 826 -6.57 13.41 4.24
N SER A 827 -5.91 13.99 3.22
CA SER A 827 -6.59 14.64 2.09
C SER A 827 -7.55 13.68 1.38
N ASP A 828 -7.16 12.41 1.28
CA ASP A 828 -7.82 11.41 0.44
C ASP A 828 -8.66 10.39 1.25
N ASN A 829 -8.57 10.41 2.59
CA ASN A 829 -9.17 9.39 3.46
C ASN A 829 -10.00 9.94 4.64
N GLN A 830 -10.58 11.13 4.49
CA GLN A 830 -11.48 11.76 5.48
C GLN A 830 -12.88 11.12 5.55
N VAL A 831 -13.02 9.87 5.13
CA VAL A 831 -14.30 9.22 4.87
C VAL A 831 -14.99 8.89 6.20
N ASN A 832 -16.18 9.41 6.45
CA ASN A 832 -16.99 9.02 7.61
C ASN A 832 -17.63 7.65 7.38
N HIS A 833 -17.87 6.88 8.43
CA HIS A 833 -18.71 5.69 8.33
C HIS A 833 -20.17 6.13 8.39
N GLU A 834 -20.81 6.31 7.23
CA GLU A 834 -22.19 6.79 7.13
C GLU A 834 -23.13 5.68 6.69
N TYR A 835 -24.14 5.41 7.50
CA TYR A 835 -25.10 4.33 7.28
C TYR A 835 -26.51 4.87 7.28
N TRP A 836 -27.26 4.59 6.23
CA TRP A 836 -28.65 4.98 6.07
C TRP A 836 -29.52 3.74 6.24
N TRP A 837 -30.67 3.88 6.89
CA TRP A 837 -31.64 2.81 6.99
C TRP A 837 -32.94 3.14 6.24
N PRO A 838 -32.89 3.24 4.90
CA PRO A 838 -34.10 3.47 4.12
C PRO A 838 -35.02 2.25 4.18
N GLU A 839 -36.31 2.44 3.96
CA GLU A 839 -37.33 1.38 3.82
C GLU A 839 -37.57 0.49 5.05
N GLY A 840 -36.81 0.64 6.14
CA GLY A 840 -37.01 -0.13 7.37
C GLY A 840 -36.68 -1.63 7.22
N LYS A 841 -35.84 -1.99 6.24
CA LYS A 841 -35.46 -3.39 5.98
C LYS A 841 -34.52 -3.96 7.05
N LEU A 842 -34.71 -5.22 7.39
CA LEU A 842 -33.88 -5.97 8.33
C LEU A 842 -33.00 -6.97 7.59
N GLY A 843 -31.93 -7.45 8.23
CA GLY A 843 -30.95 -8.35 7.63
C GLY A 843 -31.47 -9.72 7.19
N ASP A 844 -32.67 -10.09 7.63
CA ASP A 844 -33.38 -11.30 7.17
C ASP A 844 -34.26 -11.05 5.93
N GLY A 845 -34.17 -9.86 5.33
CA GLY A 845 -34.97 -9.42 4.19
C GLY A 845 -36.39 -8.97 4.54
N THR A 846 -36.79 -9.02 5.81
CA THR A 846 -38.12 -8.53 6.24
C THR A 846 -38.12 -7.01 6.45
N THR A 847 -39.31 -6.41 6.49
CA THR A 847 -39.47 -4.98 6.83
C THR A 847 -39.99 -4.84 8.25
N ILE A 848 -39.43 -3.89 9.00
CA ILE A 848 -39.88 -3.56 10.34
C ILE A 848 -41.37 -3.17 10.33
N LYS A 849 -42.11 -3.69 11.31
CA LYS A 849 -43.55 -3.42 11.43
C LYS A 849 -43.80 -2.09 12.15
N PRO A 850 -44.98 -1.48 11.98
CA PRO A 850 -45.38 -0.35 12.83
C PRO A 850 -45.34 -0.73 14.31
N GLY A 851 -44.75 0.12 15.14
CA GLY A 851 -44.49 -0.19 16.54
C GLY A 851 -43.47 0.72 17.20
N ASN A 852 -43.15 0.42 18.47
CA ASN A 852 -42.11 1.12 19.21
C ASN A 852 -40.91 0.18 19.39
N TYR A 853 -39.71 0.73 19.25
CA TYR A 853 -38.47 -0.06 19.24
C TYR A 853 -37.33 0.66 19.95
N THR A 854 -36.33 -0.13 20.33
CA THR A 854 -35.04 0.35 20.82
C THR A 854 -33.98 0.05 19.77
N MET A 855 -33.24 1.08 19.36
CA MET A 855 -32.18 0.98 18.38
C MET A 855 -30.82 0.93 19.09
N ARG A 856 -29.96 -0.01 18.71
CA ARG A 856 -28.60 -0.13 19.26
C ARG A 856 -27.59 -0.07 18.14
N PHE A 857 -26.81 1.00 18.11
CA PHE A 857 -25.64 1.12 17.24
C PHE A 857 -24.38 1.00 18.11
N ALA A 858 -23.48 0.07 17.79
CA ALA A 858 -22.32 -0.21 18.62
C ALA A 858 -21.12 -0.70 17.83
N ALA A 859 -19.92 -0.39 18.33
CA ALA A 859 -18.66 -0.91 17.81
C ALA A 859 -17.93 -1.70 18.90
N LEU A 860 -17.35 -2.84 18.53
CA LEU A 860 -16.58 -3.67 19.46
C LEU A 860 -15.24 -2.98 19.75
N ASN A 861 -14.91 -2.80 21.03
CA ASN A 861 -13.62 -2.22 21.44
C ASN A 861 -12.46 -3.17 21.11
N PRO A 862 -11.22 -2.67 20.93
CA PRO A 862 -10.06 -3.54 20.68
C PRO A 862 -9.89 -4.60 21.77
N PHE A 863 -9.53 -5.82 21.36
CA PHE A 863 -9.50 -7.00 22.23
C PHE A 863 -10.81 -7.29 22.98
N GLY A 864 -11.93 -6.75 22.49
CA GLY A 864 -13.26 -6.98 23.03
C GLY A 864 -13.78 -8.38 22.71
N VAL A 865 -14.50 -8.98 23.64
CA VAL A 865 -15.22 -10.25 23.41
C VAL A 865 -16.71 -9.94 23.21
N PRO A 866 -17.32 -10.30 22.07
CA PRO A 866 -18.73 -9.96 21.75
C PRO A 866 -19.75 -10.36 22.81
N THR A 867 -19.49 -11.47 23.53
CA THR A 867 -20.36 -12.00 24.58
C THR A 867 -20.47 -11.09 25.79
N ASN A 868 -19.55 -10.16 26.00
CA ASN A 868 -19.58 -9.21 27.11
C ASN A 868 -20.09 -7.85 26.63
N GLY A 869 -21.27 -7.43 27.10
CA GLY A 869 -21.88 -6.14 26.77
C GLY A 869 -20.97 -4.94 27.03
N ASP A 870 -20.15 -4.99 28.08
CA ASP A 870 -19.23 -3.89 28.45
C ASP A 870 -18.04 -3.75 27.49
N ASN A 871 -17.88 -4.67 26.54
CA ASN A 871 -16.81 -4.62 25.54
C ASN A 871 -17.24 -3.84 24.28
N TRP A 872 -18.47 -3.33 24.25
CA TRP A 872 -19.01 -2.53 23.17
C TRP A 872 -19.02 -1.05 23.53
N SER A 873 -18.55 -0.21 22.62
CA SER A 873 -18.89 1.21 22.65
C SER A 873 -20.28 1.36 22.04
N VAL A 874 -21.27 1.73 22.86
CA VAL A 874 -22.67 1.81 22.45
C VAL A 874 -23.10 3.26 22.29
N PHE A 875 -23.64 3.60 21.12
CA PHE A 875 -24.33 4.85 20.87
C PHE A 875 -25.75 4.77 21.42
N LYS A 876 -26.07 5.68 22.36
CA LYS A 876 -27.39 5.75 22.97
C LYS A 876 -28.35 6.49 22.04
N THR A 877 -29.48 5.87 21.75
CA THR A 877 -30.51 6.43 20.88
C THR A 877 -31.81 6.61 21.68
N PRO A 878 -32.70 7.54 21.28
CA PRO A 878 -34.07 7.56 21.80
C PRO A 878 -34.81 6.29 21.36
N LYS A 879 -35.92 5.97 22.03
CA LYS A 879 -36.86 4.98 21.49
C LYS A 879 -37.41 5.53 20.17
N ILE A 880 -37.55 4.67 19.18
CA ILE A 880 -38.10 5.04 17.88
C ILE A 880 -39.51 4.47 17.72
N GLN A 881 -40.34 5.18 16.98
CA GLN A 881 -41.67 4.76 16.58
C GLN A 881 -41.72 4.61 15.05
N VAL A 882 -42.22 3.48 14.57
CA VAL A 882 -42.51 3.24 13.16
C VAL A 882 -44.02 3.34 12.98
N VAL A 883 -44.48 4.15 12.02
CA VAL A 883 -45.91 4.46 11.81
C VAL A 883 -46.45 3.95 10.49
#